data_AF-A0A4R3Z365-F1
#
_entry.id   AF-A0A4R3Z365-F1
#
_cell.length_a   1.000
_cell.length_b   1.000
_cell.length_c   1.000
_cell.angle_alpha   90.00
_cell.angle_beta   90.00
_cell.angle_gamma   90.00
#
_symmetry.space_group_name_H-M   'P 1'
#
loop_
_entity.id
_entity.type
_entity.pdbx_description
1 polymer ?
#
loop_
_entity_poly.entity_id
_entity_poly.type
_entity_poly.pdbx_seq_one_letter_code
_entity_poly.pdbx_strand_id
1 'polypeptide(L)'
;MEMNKLLEEYGCLTFSDDVMRERIPKSTYKAFHEALAKGEPLAKETATVIANAMKIWAVENGATHFTHWFTPMTGLTAEKHDAFLEPDGNKAVLEFSGKTLRKGEPDASSFPSGGLRATFEARGYTAWDCTSPAFVKDESLYIPTLFCSYTGEALDKKTPLLKSVDALTKASCHLLPLLGMEGITRVSASVGSEQEYFLVADEFYQKRMDLKLTGRTLFGAMAPKGQELEDHYFGSLKRKVSAFMKDLDKELWRYGIPSKTKHNEAAPAQHEVACVYRKVNITTDNNHLLMQLMQDIAKKHGLRCLLHEKPFAGVNGSGKHNNWSVVTNTGVNLFDPGDNPVDNLPFLATLACTIKAVDEYADLLRMTIATAGNDHRLGANEAPPAIISMFLGEELDHIIESITDRKELEDTSSERFQTGVSVIPDFSKDNTDRNRTSPFAFTGNKFEFRGVGSSQSIAGPNTILNAILAAEMEEMADLIESGKTPMEVIKDFMAEHKRIIFNGDGYSAEWEAEAQRRGLPNRKNTVDAMLCLKDEKNIEMLSRLGIYSEVELDSRYEILLDNYNKTIQVEALTASKMARNEIYPAAIQYLSDITKTALEVKQAGVNNEFLMEDVQYLSELLAEMKKKMDELDSFIKEAQDCHQDILQQSILWRDHVFAAMNSLRETVDVIETRVDAKYWPIPTYLDLLFGI
;
A
#
# COMPACT_ATOMS: atom_id res chain seq x y z
N MET A 1 31.00 5.03 -7.34
CA MET A 1 30.46 6.22 -8.03
C MET A 1 31.18 7.39 -7.43
N GLU A 2 31.87 8.21 -8.21
CA GLU A 2 32.40 9.46 -7.67
C GLU A 2 31.22 10.31 -7.20
N MET A 3 31.27 10.85 -5.99
CA MET A 3 30.11 11.49 -5.35
C MET A 3 29.57 12.68 -6.17
N ASN A 4 30.44 13.31 -6.96
CA ASN A 4 30.07 14.37 -7.91
C ASN A 4 29.15 13.84 -9.04
N LYS A 5 29.41 12.63 -9.54
CA LYS A 5 28.59 11.99 -10.57
C LYS A 5 27.19 11.64 -10.05
N LEU A 6 27.05 11.33 -8.76
CA LEU A 6 25.73 11.11 -8.15
C LEU A 6 24.89 12.39 -8.19
N LEU A 7 25.49 13.53 -7.84
CA LEU A 7 24.80 14.82 -7.85
C LEU A 7 24.37 15.22 -9.27
N GLU A 8 25.21 14.92 -10.27
CA GLU A 8 24.88 15.14 -11.69
C GLU A 8 23.79 14.19 -12.22
N GLU A 9 23.78 12.93 -11.79
CA GLU A 9 22.79 11.94 -12.21
C GLU A 9 21.44 12.06 -11.48
N TYR A 10 21.39 12.74 -10.32
CA TYR A 10 20.16 12.84 -9.53
C TYR A 10 19.05 13.60 -10.28
N GLY A 11 17.93 12.94 -10.52
CA GLY A 11 16.78 13.52 -11.23
C GLY A 11 17.00 13.76 -12.72
N CYS A 12 18.07 13.24 -13.33
CA CYS A 12 18.39 13.49 -14.73
C CYS A 12 17.33 12.95 -15.71
N LEU A 13 16.55 11.94 -15.31
CA LEU A 13 15.44 11.36 -16.09
C LEU A 13 14.09 12.00 -15.77
N THR A 14 14.05 13.11 -15.05
CA THR A 14 12.81 13.78 -14.64
C THR A 14 12.77 15.21 -15.17
N PHE A 15 11.67 15.59 -15.83
CA PHE A 15 11.40 16.96 -16.28
C PHE A 15 10.98 17.81 -15.07
N SER A 16 11.94 18.07 -14.19
CA SER A 16 11.75 18.78 -12.94
C SER A 16 11.45 20.26 -13.13
N ASP A 17 11.10 20.95 -12.04
CA ASP A 17 10.92 22.40 -12.05
C ASP A 17 12.17 23.16 -12.51
N ASP A 18 13.36 22.69 -12.10
CA ASP A 18 14.64 23.30 -12.52
C ASP A 18 14.88 23.11 -14.02
N VAL A 19 14.63 21.90 -14.54
CA VAL A 19 14.71 21.62 -15.98
C VAL A 19 13.72 22.48 -16.76
N MET A 20 12.51 22.64 -16.23
CA MET A 20 11.49 23.50 -16.82
C MET A 20 11.98 24.96 -16.86
N ARG A 21 12.49 25.48 -15.75
CA ARG A 21 13.01 26.86 -15.62
C ARG A 21 14.15 27.16 -16.60
N GLU A 22 15.01 26.18 -16.87
CA GLU A 22 16.12 26.30 -17.82
C GLU A 22 15.67 26.28 -19.28
N ARG A 23 14.60 25.53 -19.60
CA ARG A 23 14.22 25.21 -20.98
C ARG A 23 13.07 26.04 -21.53
N ILE A 24 12.23 26.65 -20.70
CA ILE A 24 11.09 27.47 -21.16
C ILE A 24 11.33 28.97 -20.93
N PRO A 25 10.70 29.85 -21.72
CA PRO A 25 10.79 31.30 -21.52
C PRO A 25 10.35 31.72 -20.12
N LYS A 26 11.03 32.72 -19.53
CA LYS A 26 10.71 33.25 -18.18
C LYS A 26 9.24 33.66 -18.02
N SER A 27 8.61 34.20 -19.06
CA SER A 27 7.19 34.57 -19.04
C SER A 27 6.28 33.35 -18.95
N THR A 28 6.57 32.28 -19.71
CA THR A 28 5.85 31.00 -19.68
C THR A 28 6.01 30.32 -18.32
N TYR A 29 7.23 30.29 -17.77
CA TYR A 29 7.50 29.75 -16.43
C TYR A 29 6.70 30.47 -15.35
N LYS A 30 6.71 31.81 -15.36
CA LYS A 30 5.91 32.61 -14.43
C LYS A 30 4.41 32.32 -14.57
N ALA A 31 3.89 32.29 -15.81
CA ALA A 31 2.47 32.01 -16.07
C ALA A 31 2.06 30.59 -15.60
N PHE A 32 2.95 29.61 -15.74
CA PHE A 32 2.73 28.25 -15.25
C PHE A 32 2.58 28.21 -13.72
N HIS A 33 3.51 28.84 -12.98
CA HIS A 33 3.44 28.89 -11.52
C HIS A 33 2.27 29.73 -11.00
N GLU A 34 1.90 30.82 -11.67
CA GLU A 34 0.73 31.61 -11.32
C GLU A 34 -0.56 30.78 -11.48
N ALA A 35 -0.70 30.02 -12.57
CA ALA A 35 -1.84 29.12 -12.76
C ALA A 35 -1.88 28.03 -11.67
N LEU A 36 -0.75 27.40 -11.36
CA LEU A 36 -0.65 26.41 -10.28
C LEU A 36 -0.97 26.98 -8.90
N ALA A 37 -0.55 28.21 -8.61
CA ALA A 37 -0.80 28.87 -7.34
C ALA A 37 -2.28 29.26 -7.16
N LYS A 38 -2.95 29.62 -8.26
CA LYS A 38 -4.38 29.99 -8.27
C LYS A 38 -5.33 28.81 -8.48
N GLY A 39 -4.82 27.64 -8.85
CA GLY A 39 -5.64 26.49 -9.24
C GLY A 39 -6.38 26.70 -10.57
N GLU A 40 -5.83 27.54 -11.46
CA GLU A 40 -6.46 27.89 -12.74
C GLU A 40 -6.01 26.94 -13.87
N PRO A 41 -6.88 26.65 -14.86
CA PRO A 41 -6.49 25.87 -16.03
C PRO A 41 -5.34 26.49 -16.82
N LEU A 42 -4.40 25.66 -17.26
CA LEU A 42 -3.26 26.13 -18.04
C LEU A 42 -3.67 26.62 -19.44
N ALA A 43 -3.29 27.87 -19.76
CA ALA A 43 -3.51 28.47 -21.08
C ALA A 43 -2.93 27.60 -22.22
N LYS A 44 -3.58 27.63 -23.40
CA LYS A 44 -3.20 26.77 -24.54
C LYS A 44 -1.79 27.07 -25.02
N GLU A 45 -1.42 28.33 -24.98
CA GLU A 45 -0.15 28.89 -25.41
C GLU A 45 0.96 28.40 -24.47
N THR A 46 0.75 28.51 -23.15
CA THR A 46 1.68 28.02 -22.13
C THR A 46 1.90 26.51 -22.25
N ALA A 47 0.81 25.74 -22.42
CA ALA A 47 0.89 24.30 -22.61
C ALA A 47 1.65 23.88 -23.88
N THR A 48 1.52 24.65 -24.97
CA THR A 48 2.22 24.37 -26.23
C THR A 48 3.71 24.59 -26.12
N VAL A 49 4.14 25.66 -25.44
CA VAL A 49 5.56 25.92 -25.18
C VAL A 49 6.16 24.83 -24.29
N ILE A 50 5.45 24.43 -23.23
CA ILE A 50 5.90 23.36 -22.33
C ILE A 50 5.98 22.02 -23.07
N ALA A 51 4.97 21.67 -23.88
CA ALA A 51 4.98 20.43 -24.64
C ALA A 51 6.20 20.34 -25.57
N ASN A 52 6.51 21.41 -26.30
CA ASN A 52 7.68 21.39 -27.18
C ASN A 52 9.01 21.26 -26.41
N ALA A 53 9.16 21.98 -25.28
CA ALA A 53 10.34 21.86 -24.44
C ALA A 53 10.49 20.47 -23.81
N MET A 54 9.38 19.89 -23.33
CA MET A 54 9.32 18.54 -22.76
C MET A 54 9.67 17.48 -23.81
N LYS A 55 9.15 17.60 -25.04
CA LYS A 55 9.52 16.71 -26.16
C LYS A 55 11.02 16.77 -26.46
N ILE A 56 11.58 17.97 -26.61
CA ILE A 56 13.01 18.13 -26.92
C ILE A 56 13.87 17.50 -25.82
N TRP A 57 13.56 17.81 -24.55
CA TRP A 57 14.24 17.20 -23.41
C TRP A 57 14.10 15.67 -23.39
N ALA A 58 12.91 15.14 -23.70
CA ALA A 58 12.68 13.70 -23.69
C ALA A 58 13.50 12.99 -24.77
N VAL A 59 13.52 13.55 -25.99
CA VAL A 59 14.30 13.02 -27.12
C VAL A 59 15.81 13.07 -26.83
N GLU A 60 16.30 14.12 -26.17
CA GLU A 60 17.69 14.19 -25.70
C GLU A 60 18.03 13.09 -24.69
N ASN A 61 17.03 12.62 -23.93
CA ASN A 61 17.13 11.48 -23.02
C ASN A 61 16.77 10.13 -23.69
N GLY A 62 16.72 10.10 -25.03
CA GLY A 62 16.50 8.89 -25.81
C GLY A 62 15.03 8.51 -26.03
N ALA A 63 14.07 9.36 -25.64
CA ALA A 63 12.67 9.04 -25.84
C ALA A 63 12.27 9.07 -27.32
N THR A 64 11.61 8.00 -27.77
CA THR A 64 11.02 7.86 -29.10
C THR A 64 9.48 7.92 -29.06
N HIS A 65 8.90 7.58 -27.91
CA HIS A 65 7.47 7.58 -27.66
C HIS A 65 7.12 8.45 -26.46
N PHE A 66 5.83 8.69 -26.25
CA PHE A 66 5.26 9.23 -25.02
C PHE A 66 4.05 8.42 -24.58
N THR A 67 3.70 8.55 -23.30
CA THR A 67 2.52 7.92 -22.74
C THR A 67 1.88 8.82 -21.68
N HIS A 68 0.55 8.85 -21.66
CA HIS A 68 -0.21 9.34 -20.52
C HIS A 68 -0.25 8.22 -19.49
N TRP A 69 0.48 8.43 -18.40
CA TRP A 69 0.65 7.46 -17.33
C TRP A 69 -0.34 7.77 -16.20
N PHE A 70 -1.19 6.81 -15.86
CA PHE A 70 -2.25 6.99 -14.86
C PHE A 70 -2.44 5.73 -14.01
N THR A 71 -3.14 5.87 -12.88
CA THR A 71 -3.41 4.76 -11.95
C THR A 71 -4.91 4.45 -11.92
N PRO A 72 -5.42 3.58 -12.81
CA PRO A 72 -6.83 3.19 -12.81
C PRO A 72 -7.22 2.42 -11.53
N MET A 73 -8.51 2.11 -11.43
CA MET A 73 -9.09 1.38 -10.29
C MET A 73 -8.56 -0.04 -10.06
N THR A 74 -7.75 -0.58 -10.98
CA THR A 74 -7.01 -1.85 -10.76
C THR A 74 -5.94 -1.73 -9.68
N GLY A 75 -5.50 -0.51 -9.33
CA GLY A 75 -4.46 -0.27 -8.34
C GLY A 75 -3.03 -0.36 -8.87
N LEU A 76 -2.85 -0.76 -10.13
CA LEU A 76 -1.58 -0.70 -10.87
C LEU A 76 -1.58 0.52 -11.81
N THR A 77 -0.43 0.83 -12.38
CA THR A 77 -0.30 1.87 -13.40
C THR A 77 -0.70 1.36 -14.79
N ALA A 78 -1.22 2.26 -15.63
CA ALA A 78 -1.54 2.00 -17.02
C ALA A 78 -0.84 3.00 -17.94
N GLU A 79 -0.52 2.52 -19.15
CA GLU A 79 0.22 3.26 -20.16
C GLU A 79 -0.18 2.79 -21.57
N LYS A 80 -0.20 3.73 -22.50
CA LYS A 80 -0.28 3.51 -23.95
C LYS A 80 0.82 4.33 -24.62
N HIS A 81 1.71 3.69 -25.37
CA HIS A 81 2.86 4.36 -25.99
C HIS A 81 2.52 4.82 -27.40
N ASP A 82 2.58 6.13 -27.60
CA ASP A 82 2.38 6.79 -28.89
C ASP A 82 3.72 7.37 -29.36
N ALA A 83 4.10 7.13 -30.62
CA ALA A 83 5.36 7.63 -31.15
C ALA A 83 5.32 9.16 -31.29
N PHE A 84 6.45 9.83 -31.06
CA PHE A 84 6.57 11.25 -31.45
C PHE A 84 6.60 11.43 -32.97
N LEU A 85 6.90 10.37 -33.71
CA LEU A 85 7.07 10.40 -35.15
C LEU A 85 5.72 10.47 -35.86
N GLU A 86 5.47 11.57 -36.59
CA GLU A 86 4.31 11.74 -37.45
C GLU A 86 4.78 11.86 -38.93
N PRO A 87 4.15 11.12 -39.87
CA PRO A 87 4.46 11.23 -41.29
C PRO A 87 3.87 12.52 -41.88
N ASP A 88 4.73 13.38 -42.44
CA ASP A 88 4.37 14.59 -43.19
C ASP A 88 4.65 14.37 -44.70
N GLY A 89 3.72 13.67 -45.36
CA GLY A 89 3.83 13.29 -46.76
C GLY A 89 5.02 12.36 -47.01
N ASN A 90 6.12 12.91 -47.54
CA ASN A 90 7.34 12.15 -47.87
C ASN A 90 8.45 12.25 -46.81
N LYS A 91 8.24 13.00 -45.71
CA LYS A 91 9.21 13.16 -44.62
C LYS A 91 8.55 12.81 -43.29
N ALA A 92 9.36 12.53 -42.27
CA ALA A 92 8.87 12.33 -40.91
C ALA A 92 9.28 13.52 -40.04
N VAL A 93 8.38 13.94 -39.16
CA VAL A 93 8.60 15.02 -38.19
C VAL A 93 8.31 14.52 -36.78
N LEU A 94 8.99 15.08 -35.78
CA LEU A 94 8.68 14.80 -34.38
C LEU A 94 7.65 15.80 -33.87
N GLU A 95 6.43 15.34 -33.60
CA GLU A 95 5.33 16.16 -33.11
C GLU A 95 4.94 15.79 -31.67
N PHE A 96 4.72 16.81 -30.86
CA PHE A 96 4.08 16.68 -29.54
C PHE A 96 3.42 18.01 -29.20
N SER A 97 2.10 18.06 -29.31
CA SER A 97 1.33 19.31 -29.21
C SER A 97 0.89 19.61 -27.78
N GLY A 98 0.65 20.90 -27.46
CA GLY A 98 0.03 21.30 -26.19
C GLY A 98 -1.42 20.79 -26.01
N LYS A 99 -2.07 20.35 -27.09
CA LYS A 99 -3.36 19.64 -27.03
C LYS A 99 -3.15 18.23 -26.49
N THR A 100 -2.20 17.49 -27.07
CA THR A 100 -1.84 16.13 -26.67
C THR A 100 -1.29 16.07 -25.25
N LEU A 101 -0.47 17.04 -24.85
CA LEU A 101 0.03 17.13 -23.47
C LEU A 101 -1.12 17.24 -22.47
N ARG A 102 -2.05 18.18 -22.69
CA ARG A 102 -3.12 18.45 -21.71
C ARG A 102 -4.18 17.38 -21.65
N LYS A 103 -4.48 16.73 -22.79
CA LYS A 103 -5.58 15.78 -22.89
C LYS A 103 -5.21 14.60 -23.79
N GLY A 104 -5.37 13.40 -23.26
CA GLY A 104 -5.39 12.15 -24.02
C GLY A 104 -6.79 11.54 -24.08
N GLU A 105 -6.96 10.56 -24.97
CA GLU A 105 -8.17 9.76 -25.13
C GLU A 105 -7.74 8.28 -25.21
N PRO A 106 -7.53 7.59 -24.07
CA PRO A 106 -7.25 6.16 -24.09
C PRO A 106 -8.53 5.37 -24.39
N ASP A 107 -8.39 4.24 -25.07
CA ASP A 107 -9.41 3.19 -25.03
C ASP A 107 -9.42 2.61 -23.62
N ALA A 108 -10.55 2.78 -22.94
CA ALA A 108 -10.70 2.38 -21.57
C ALA A 108 -11.68 1.20 -21.37
N SER A 109 -12.10 0.54 -22.45
CA SER A 109 -13.12 -0.53 -22.43
C SER A 109 -12.80 -1.66 -21.44
N SER A 110 -11.53 -1.92 -21.17
CA SER A 110 -11.08 -3.04 -20.32
C SER A 110 -10.82 -2.68 -18.85
N PHE A 111 -10.90 -1.41 -18.47
CA PHE A 111 -10.70 -1.00 -17.08
C PHE A 111 -11.97 -1.20 -16.23
N PRO A 112 -11.86 -1.58 -14.95
CA PRO A 112 -13.01 -1.67 -14.05
C PRO A 112 -13.73 -0.32 -13.95
N SER A 113 -15.05 -0.33 -14.09
CA SER A 113 -15.89 0.88 -13.98
C SER A 113 -17.12 0.73 -13.09
N GLY A 114 -17.35 -0.43 -12.47
CA GLY A 114 -18.42 -0.62 -11.49
C GLY A 114 -19.78 -0.14 -11.99
N GLY A 115 -20.13 -0.46 -13.24
CA GLY A 115 -21.41 -0.04 -13.85
C GLY A 115 -21.48 1.41 -14.35
N LEU A 116 -20.49 2.28 -14.10
CA LEU A 116 -20.46 3.67 -14.60
C LEU A 116 -20.42 3.80 -16.13
N ARG A 117 -20.19 2.70 -16.84
CA ARG A 117 -20.10 2.66 -18.30
C ARG A 117 -20.85 1.45 -18.82
N ALA A 118 -21.55 1.62 -19.93
CA ALA A 118 -22.11 0.49 -20.64
C ALA A 118 -21.00 -0.35 -21.31
N THR A 119 -21.22 -1.64 -21.49
CA THR A 119 -20.22 -2.58 -22.04
C THR A 119 -19.78 -2.26 -23.48
N PHE A 120 -20.54 -1.44 -24.22
CA PHE A 120 -20.18 -0.99 -25.57
C PHE A 120 -19.50 0.40 -25.60
N GLU A 121 -19.33 1.06 -24.45
CA GLU A 121 -18.74 2.40 -24.34
C GLU A 121 -17.26 2.31 -23.93
N ALA A 122 -16.37 2.74 -24.82
CA ALA A 122 -14.91 2.61 -24.63
C ALA A 122 -14.19 3.93 -24.27
N ARG A 123 -14.86 5.09 -24.44
CA ARG A 123 -14.21 6.39 -24.28
C ARG A 123 -13.94 6.73 -22.82
N GLY A 124 -12.72 7.16 -22.55
CA GLY A 124 -12.34 7.89 -21.33
C GLY A 124 -11.39 9.03 -21.69
N TYR A 125 -11.10 9.89 -20.72
CA TYR A 125 -10.21 11.03 -20.94
C TYR A 125 -9.09 11.03 -19.92
N THR A 126 -7.89 11.38 -20.38
CA THR A 126 -6.78 11.69 -19.49
C THR A 126 -6.50 13.18 -19.47
N ALA A 127 -6.08 13.70 -18.33
CA ALA A 127 -5.66 15.09 -18.18
C ALA A 127 -4.32 15.17 -17.47
N TRP A 128 -3.39 16.00 -17.97
CA TRP A 128 -2.07 16.14 -17.36
C TRP A 128 -2.15 16.71 -15.93
N ASP A 129 -1.61 15.95 -14.98
CA ASP A 129 -1.32 16.45 -13.64
C ASP A 129 0.02 17.20 -13.67
N CYS A 130 -0.07 18.52 -13.81
CA CYS A 130 1.09 19.40 -13.80
C CYS A 130 1.73 19.61 -12.41
N THR A 131 1.18 19.01 -11.36
CA THR A 131 1.78 19.03 -10.01
C THR A 131 2.74 17.86 -9.76
N SER A 132 2.79 16.90 -10.69
CA SER A 132 3.76 15.81 -10.72
C SER A 132 4.63 15.89 -11.99
N PRO A 133 5.97 15.78 -11.87
CA PRO A 133 6.84 15.94 -13.03
C PRO A 133 6.77 14.74 -13.98
N ALA A 134 6.86 15.02 -15.28
CA ALA A 134 7.05 13.99 -16.30
C ALA A 134 8.45 13.37 -16.20
N PHE A 135 8.62 12.13 -16.65
CA PHE A 135 9.90 11.42 -16.60
C PHE A 135 10.15 10.58 -17.85
N VAL A 136 11.40 10.19 -18.12
CA VAL A 136 11.74 9.30 -19.24
C VAL A 136 12.16 7.94 -18.71
N LYS A 137 11.46 6.89 -19.13
CA LYS A 137 11.73 5.49 -18.80
C LYS A 137 11.58 4.66 -20.07
N ASP A 138 12.48 3.68 -20.26
CA ASP A 138 12.43 2.72 -21.38
C ASP A 138 12.19 3.38 -22.76
N GLU A 139 12.92 4.46 -23.05
CA GLU A 139 12.81 5.23 -24.31
C GLU A 139 11.44 5.87 -24.57
N SER A 140 10.66 6.09 -23.51
CA SER A 140 9.37 6.77 -23.57
C SER A 140 9.28 7.91 -22.56
N LEU A 141 8.61 9.00 -22.94
CA LEU A 141 8.20 10.08 -22.04
C LEU A 141 6.91 9.70 -21.31
N TYR A 142 6.97 9.60 -20.00
CA TYR A 142 5.85 9.35 -19.11
C TYR A 142 5.29 10.65 -18.58
N ILE A 143 4.00 10.89 -18.84
CA ILE A 143 3.28 12.10 -18.43
C ILE A 143 2.26 11.69 -17.37
N PRO A 144 2.46 12.05 -16.09
CA PRO A 144 1.48 11.76 -15.05
C PRO A 144 0.12 12.39 -15.37
N THR A 145 -0.94 11.58 -15.35
CA THR A 145 -2.27 12.01 -15.74
C THR A 145 -3.35 11.52 -14.80
N LEU A 146 -4.43 12.30 -14.75
CA LEU A 146 -5.73 11.92 -14.21
C LEU A 146 -6.48 11.12 -15.26
N PHE A 147 -7.37 10.23 -14.84
CA PHE A 147 -8.22 9.43 -15.72
C PHE A 147 -9.68 9.42 -15.26
N CYS A 148 -10.58 9.83 -16.16
CA CYS A 148 -12.03 9.90 -15.91
C CYS A 148 -12.86 9.26 -17.03
N SER A 149 -14.11 8.97 -16.70
CA SER A 149 -15.12 8.47 -17.63
C SER A 149 -15.48 9.52 -18.70
N TYR A 150 -16.32 9.12 -19.67
CA TYR A 150 -16.87 10.05 -20.64
C TYR A 150 -17.75 11.14 -20.01
N THR A 151 -18.45 10.81 -18.92
CA THR A 151 -19.37 11.68 -18.17
C THR A 151 -18.68 12.49 -17.07
N GLY A 152 -17.41 12.18 -16.74
CA GLY A 152 -16.55 12.98 -15.87
C GLY A 152 -16.26 12.37 -14.50
N GLU A 153 -16.83 11.21 -14.17
CA GLU A 153 -16.54 10.48 -12.92
C GLU A 153 -15.10 9.95 -12.91
N ALA A 154 -14.47 9.98 -11.73
CA ALA A 154 -13.10 9.54 -11.52
C ALA A 154 -12.98 8.01 -11.57
N LEU A 155 -12.32 7.51 -12.62
CA LEU A 155 -12.00 6.09 -12.81
C LEU A 155 -10.55 5.75 -12.43
N ASP A 156 -9.94 6.62 -11.62
CA ASP A 156 -8.57 6.50 -11.15
C ASP A 156 -8.47 6.67 -9.62
N LYS A 157 -7.26 6.44 -9.10
CA LYS A 157 -6.95 6.72 -7.69
C LYS A 157 -6.36 8.11 -7.49
N LYS A 158 -5.98 8.81 -8.56
CA LYS A 158 -5.26 10.08 -8.49
C LYS A 158 -6.17 11.29 -8.39
N THR A 159 -7.27 11.32 -9.13
CA THR A 159 -8.24 12.41 -9.08
C THR A 159 -8.82 12.59 -7.67
N PRO A 160 -9.28 11.54 -6.96
CA PRO A 160 -9.77 11.70 -5.59
C PRO A 160 -8.67 12.15 -4.61
N LEU A 161 -7.43 11.67 -4.79
CA LEU A 161 -6.31 12.12 -3.97
C LEU A 161 -6.09 13.63 -4.11
N LEU A 162 -6.05 14.16 -5.34
CA LEU A 162 -5.91 15.60 -5.55
C LEU A 162 -7.08 16.40 -4.98
N LYS A 163 -8.32 15.94 -5.19
CA LYS A 163 -9.52 16.54 -4.57
C LYS A 163 -9.42 16.58 -3.05
N SER A 164 -8.89 15.52 -2.41
CA SER A 164 -8.70 15.49 -0.95
C SER A 164 -7.64 16.49 -0.46
N VAL A 165 -6.58 16.73 -1.26
CA VAL A 165 -5.57 17.75 -0.95
C VAL A 165 -6.16 19.15 -1.06
N ASP A 166 -7.03 19.38 -2.04
CA ASP A 166 -7.75 20.64 -2.20
C ASP A 166 -8.77 20.87 -1.06
N ALA A 167 -9.50 19.83 -0.65
CA ALA A 167 -10.39 19.87 0.50
C ALA A 167 -9.63 20.20 1.80
N LEU A 168 -8.51 19.50 2.05
CA LEU A 168 -7.64 19.79 3.18
C LEU A 168 -7.10 21.22 3.14
N THR A 169 -6.68 21.71 1.96
CA THR A 169 -6.26 23.11 1.81
C THR A 169 -7.37 24.07 2.21
N LYS A 170 -8.60 23.87 1.72
CA LYS A 170 -9.73 24.76 2.02
C LYS A 170 -10.04 24.78 3.52
N ALA A 171 -10.20 23.61 4.12
CA ALA A 171 -10.49 23.44 5.54
C ALA A 171 -9.41 24.07 6.42
N SER A 172 -8.13 23.80 6.14
CA SER A 172 -7.01 24.38 6.89
C SER A 172 -6.90 25.90 6.70
N CYS A 173 -7.13 26.43 5.49
CA CYS A 173 -7.10 27.88 5.26
C CYS A 173 -8.27 28.61 5.92
N HIS A 174 -9.35 27.91 6.26
CA HIS A 174 -10.46 28.44 7.07
C HIS A 174 -10.11 28.42 8.57
N LEU A 175 -9.63 27.27 9.07
CA LEU A 175 -9.34 27.08 10.50
C LEU A 175 -8.09 27.82 11.00
N LEU A 176 -6.95 27.70 10.30
CA LEU A 176 -5.66 28.16 10.81
C LEU A 176 -5.59 29.67 11.14
N PRO A 177 -6.24 30.58 10.36
CA PRO A 177 -6.34 31.99 10.75
C PRO A 177 -7.07 32.22 12.07
N LEU A 178 -8.09 31.41 12.38
CA LEU A 178 -8.82 31.47 13.66
C LEU A 178 -7.94 31.05 14.85
N LEU A 179 -6.86 30.32 14.58
CA LEU A 179 -5.85 29.90 15.56
C LEU A 179 -4.64 30.86 15.62
N GLY A 180 -4.70 31.99 14.91
CA GLY A 180 -3.64 33.01 14.90
C GLY A 180 -2.52 32.77 13.89
N MET A 181 -2.69 31.86 12.93
CA MET A 181 -1.72 31.66 11.85
C MET A 181 -2.09 32.48 10.60
N GLU A 182 -1.24 33.43 10.23
CA GLU A 182 -1.43 34.27 9.04
C GLU A 182 -0.63 33.80 7.82
N GLY A 183 -1.02 34.25 6.62
CA GLY A 183 -0.28 34.00 5.38
C GLY A 183 -0.37 32.56 4.84
N ILE A 184 -1.25 31.74 5.43
CA ILE A 184 -1.51 30.38 4.96
C ILE A 184 -2.45 30.44 3.77
N THR A 185 -1.95 29.99 2.61
CA THR A 185 -2.71 29.95 1.35
C THR A 185 -2.85 28.54 0.80
N ARG A 186 -2.02 27.61 1.28
CA ARG A 186 -2.06 26.21 0.87
C ARG A 186 -1.55 25.31 1.98
N VAL A 187 -2.17 24.15 2.12
CA VAL A 187 -1.74 23.09 3.04
C VAL A 187 -1.72 21.77 2.26
N SER A 188 -0.70 20.95 2.47
CA SER A 188 -0.59 19.68 1.76
C SER A 188 -0.07 18.59 2.68
N ALA A 189 -0.61 17.39 2.52
CA ALA A 189 -0.06 16.22 3.14
C ALA A 189 1.32 15.88 2.56
N SER A 190 2.23 15.49 3.44
CA SER A 190 3.54 14.96 3.15
C SER A 190 3.60 13.51 3.61
N VAL A 191 4.14 12.64 2.77
CA VAL A 191 4.16 11.20 3.03
C VAL A 191 5.56 10.63 2.78
N GLY A 192 6.05 9.86 3.76
CA GLY A 192 7.16 8.92 3.62
C GLY A 192 6.61 7.50 3.62
N SER A 193 6.76 6.79 2.51
CA SER A 193 6.32 5.39 2.38
C SER A 193 7.51 4.46 2.57
N GLU A 194 7.40 3.56 3.55
CA GLU A 194 8.33 2.44 3.76
C GLU A 194 7.83 1.27 2.94
N GLN A 195 8.67 0.66 2.09
CA GLN A 195 8.26 -0.39 1.16
C GLN A 195 8.94 -1.70 1.55
N GLU A 196 8.18 -2.61 2.12
CA GLU A 196 8.64 -3.98 2.36
C GLU A 196 8.36 -4.88 1.16
N TYR A 197 9.18 -5.93 1.02
CA TYR A 197 9.11 -6.91 -0.07
C TYR A 197 9.92 -8.16 0.25
N PHE A 198 9.63 -9.25 -0.46
CA PHE A 198 10.48 -10.44 -0.47
C PHE A 198 11.28 -10.54 -1.78
N LEU A 199 12.49 -11.09 -1.69
CA LEU A 199 13.24 -11.55 -2.86
C LEU A 199 13.27 -13.07 -2.87
N VAL A 200 13.10 -13.68 -4.04
CA VAL A 200 13.35 -15.12 -4.25
C VAL A 200 14.26 -15.31 -5.46
N ALA A 201 15.00 -16.42 -5.51
CA ALA A 201 15.75 -16.78 -6.71
C ALA A 201 14.78 -17.06 -7.88
N ASP A 202 15.07 -16.50 -9.06
CA ASP A 202 14.20 -16.64 -10.23
C ASP A 202 13.99 -18.12 -10.60
N GLU A 203 15.01 -18.97 -10.45
CA GLU A 203 14.92 -20.40 -10.77
C GLU A 203 13.87 -21.16 -9.96
N PHE A 204 13.66 -20.79 -8.69
CA PHE A 204 12.63 -21.39 -7.85
C PHE A 204 11.26 -20.77 -8.14
N TYR A 205 11.20 -19.46 -8.36
CA TYR A 205 9.98 -18.78 -8.78
C TYR A 205 9.40 -19.37 -10.07
N GLN A 206 10.23 -19.68 -11.07
CA GLN A 206 9.75 -20.27 -12.32
C GLN A 206 9.09 -21.64 -12.13
N LYS A 207 9.45 -22.39 -11.08
CA LYS A 207 8.89 -23.70 -10.72
C LYS A 207 7.65 -23.62 -9.82
N ARG A 208 7.21 -22.42 -9.43
CA ARG A 208 6.06 -22.20 -8.54
C ARG A 208 4.92 -21.52 -9.30
N MET A 209 3.94 -22.30 -9.75
CA MET A 209 2.79 -21.76 -10.51
C MET A 209 1.98 -20.76 -9.67
N ASP A 210 1.77 -21.08 -8.40
CA ASP A 210 1.14 -20.20 -7.42
C ASP A 210 1.85 -18.84 -7.34
N LEU A 211 3.16 -18.80 -7.07
CA LEU A 211 3.89 -17.52 -7.00
C LEU A 211 3.78 -16.69 -8.29
N LYS A 212 3.70 -17.34 -9.46
CA LYS A 212 3.56 -16.65 -10.75
C LYS A 212 2.18 -16.05 -10.98
N LEU A 213 1.13 -16.76 -10.56
CA LEU A 213 -0.24 -16.38 -10.86
C LEU A 213 -0.92 -15.58 -9.74
N THR A 214 -0.49 -15.79 -8.49
CA THR A 214 -1.13 -15.20 -7.30
C THR A 214 -0.17 -14.31 -6.50
N GLY A 215 1.13 -14.37 -6.77
CA GLY A 215 2.14 -13.62 -6.01
C GLY A 215 2.43 -14.18 -4.62
N ARG A 216 1.77 -15.29 -4.23
CA ARG A 216 1.93 -15.97 -2.94
C ARG A 216 1.92 -17.48 -3.10
N THR A 217 2.42 -18.15 -2.07
CA THR A 217 2.38 -19.61 -1.99
C THR A 217 1.01 -20.09 -1.50
N LEU A 218 0.39 -21.02 -2.26
CA LEU A 218 -0.89 -21.64 -1.90
C LEU A 218 -0.67 -22.93 -1.10
N PHE A 219 0.47 -23.58 -1.31
CA PHE A 219 0.95 -24.76 -0.58
C PHE A 219 2.39 -24.55 -0.13
N GLY A 220 2.80 -25.17 0.96
CA GLY A 220 4.17 -25.13 1.44
C GLY A 220 4.25 -25.35 2.94
N ALA A 221 4.88 -26.45 3.35
CA ALA A 221 5.22 -26.72 4.72
C ALA A 221 6.31 -25.76 5.24
N MET A 222 6.24 -25.43 6.52
CA MET A 222 7.23 -24.58 7.17
C MET A 222 8.62 -25.24 7.17
N ALA A 223 9.65 -24.45 6.87
CA ALA A 223 11.02 -24.88 7.02
C ALA A 223 11.38 -25.05 8.52
N PRO A 224 12.34 -25.93 8.88
CA PRO A 224 12.77 -26.09 10.28
C PRO A 224 13.31 -24.83 10.94
N LYS A 225 13.80 -23.89 10.12
CA LYS A 225 14.12 -22.52 10.51
C LYS A 225 13.21 -21.60 9.70
N GLY A 226 12.38 -20.82 10.38
CA GLY A 226 11.66 -19.68 9.84
C GLY A 226 12.34 -18.39 10.32
N GLN A 227 11.72 -17.74 11.30
CA GLN A 227 12.14 -16.44 11.84
C GLN A 227 12.39 -16.47 13.36
N GLU A 228 12.39 -17.65 13.98
CA GLU A 228 12.42 -17.85 15.43
C GLU A 228 13.69 -17.34 16.11
N LEU A 229 14.77 -17.14 15.34
CA LEU A 229 16.04 -16.62 15.83
C LEU A 229 16.17 -15.10 15.71
N GLU A 230 15.25 -14.43 15.00
CA GLU A 230 15.27 -12.98 14.73
C GLU A 230 16.60 -12.48 14.10
N ASP A 231 17.40 -13.40 13.53
CA ASP A 231 18.79 -13.15 13.12
C ASP A 231 18.91 -12.49 11.74
N HIS A 232 17.79 -12.37 11.03
CA HIS A 232 17.73 -11.70 9.74
C HIS A 232 17.53 -10.19 9.89
N TYR A 233 16.79 -9.72 10.89
CA TYR A 233 16.49 -8.31 11.11
C TYR A 233 17.77 -7.51 11.37
N PHE A 234 18.05 -6.50 10.53
CA PHE A 234 19.34 -5.79 10.49
C PHE A 234 20.59 -6.68 10.35
N GLY A 235 20.42 -7.95 9.99
CA GLY A 235 21.51 -8.85 9.65
C GLY A 235 22.27 -8.41 8.40
N SER A 236 23.42 -9.02 8.14
CA SER A 236 24.22 -8.68 6.96
C SER A 236 23.49 -9.02 5.66
N LEU A 237 23.41 -8.05 4.74
CA LEU A 237 22.85 -8.27 3.41
C LEU A 237 23.68 -9.29 2.62
N LYS A 238 23.03 -10.33 2.09
CA LYS A 238 23.66 -11.26 1.15
C LYS A 238 24.20 -10.50 -0.07
N ARG A 239 25.34 -10.92 -0.62
CA ARG A 239 26.03 -10.21 -1.72
C ARG A 239 25.12 -9.93 -2.92
N LYS A 240 24.29 -10.91 -3.31
CA LYS A 240 23.36 -10.81 -4.44
C LYS A 240 22.25 -9.78 -4.18
N VAL A 241 21.69 -9.78 -2.96
CA VAL A 241 20.71 -8.78 -2.51
C VAL A 241 21.32 -7.38 -2.46
N SER A 242 22.52 -7.27 -1.91
CA SER A 242 23.24 -5.98 -1.84
C SER A 242 23.52 -5.39 -3.23
N ALA A 243 23.86 -6.22 -4.21
CA ALA A 243 24.04 -5.80 -5.60
C ALA A 243 22.72 -5.30 -6.23
N PHE A 244 21.62 -6.04 -6.06
CA PHE A 244 20.27 -5.61 -6.47
C PHE A 244 19.91 -4.25 -5.85
N MET A 245 20.02 -4.12 -4.53
CA MET A 245 19.67 -2.90 -3.80
C MET A 245 20.54 -1.70 -4.21
N LYS A 246 21.78 -1.93 -4.63
CA LYS A 246 22.68 -0.86 -5.10
C LYS A 246 22.24 -0.34 -6.48
N ASP A 247 21.84 -1.22 -7.38
CA ASP A 247 21.35 -0.82 -8.70
C ASP A 247 19.96 -0.17 -8.59
N LEU A 248 19.12 -0.65 -7.67
CA LEU A 248 17.84 -0.02 -7.35
C LEU A 248 18.03 1.43 -6.89
N ASP A 249 18.89 1.70 -5.91
CA ASP A 249 19.17 3.07 -5.45
C ASP A 249 19.63 3.97 -6.60
N LYS A 250 20.55 3.48 -7.42
CA LYS A 250 21.08 4.25 -8.55
C LYS A 250 19.96 4.63 -9.52
N GLU A 251 19.09 3.70 -9.87
CA GLU A 251 17.98 3.98 -10.78
C GLU A 251 16.96 4.92 -10.15
N LEU A 252 16.57 4.73 -8.88
CA LEU A 252 15.67 5.64 -8.17
C LEU A 252 16.18 7.07 -8.13
N TRP A 253 17.47 7.26 -7.83
CA TRP A 253 18.10 8.58 -7.82
C TRP A 253 18.06 9.25 -9.19
N ARG A 254 18.20 8.51 -10.30
CA ARG A 254 18.07 9.07 -11.66
C ARG A 254 16.68 9.65 -11.95
N TYR A 255 15.63 9.09 -11.34
CA TYR A 255 14.27 9.65 -11.38
C TYR A 255 14.02 10.74 -10.32
N GLY A 256 15.02 11.05 -9.49
CA GLY A 256 14.90 12.03 -8.41
C GLY A 256 14.12 11.51 -7.20
N ILE A 257 13.94 10.18 -7.10
CA ILE A 257 13.33 9.51 -5.95
C ILE A 257 14.41 9.34 -4.87
N PRO A 258 14.28 9.97 -3.70
CA PRO A 258 15.33 9.99 -2.69
C PRO A 258 15.30 8.72 -1.82
N SER A 259 15.70 7.57 -2.37
CA SER A 259 15.91 6.36 -1.55
C SER A 259 16.97 6.65 -0.49
N LYS A 260 16.70 6.27 0.76
CA LYS A 260 17.48 6.70 1.92
C LYS A 260 17.96 5.54 2.77
N THR A 261 17.06 4.63 3.13
CA THR A 261 17.35 3.48 4.00
C THR A 261 17.01 2.18 3.29
N LYS A 262 17.75 1.14 3.62
CA LYS A 262 17.49 -0.23 3.18
C LYS A 262 18.10 -1.22 4.18
N HIS A 263 17.40 -2.30 4.46
CA HIS A 263 17.84 -3.35 5.36
C HIS A 263 17.11 -4.66 5.12
N ASN A 264 17.56 -5.72 5.79
CA ASN A 264 16.77 -6.93 5.99
C ASN A 264 15.66 -6.67 7.00
N GLU A 265 14.52 -7.29 6.75
CA GLU A 265 13.37 -7.31 7.66
C GLU A 265 13.39 -8.56 8.57
N ALA A 266 12.32 -8.78 9.34
CA ALA A 266 12.24 -9.88 10.30
C ALA A 266 12.21 -11.28 9.64
N ALA A 267 11.42 -11.49 8.57
CA ALA A 267 11.34 -12.79 7.92
C ALA A 267 12.51 -13.03 6.95
N PRO A 268 13.01 -14.27 6.80
CA PRO A 268 14.04 -14.58 5.83
C PRO A 268 13.68 -14.13 4.42
N ALA A 269 14.65 -13.55 3.71
CA ALA A 269 14.48 -12.99 2.38
C ALA A 269 13.48 -11.81 2.26
N GLN A 270 13.00 -11.29 3.39
CA GLN A 270 12.28 -10.03 3.48
C GLN A 270 13.27 -8.86 3.62
N HIS A 271 12.92 -7.74 3.00
CA HIS A 271 13.71 -6.52 2.96
C HIS A 271 12.81 -5.29 2.96
N GLU A 272 13.39 -4.14 3.30
CA GLU A 272 12.74 -2.83 3.24
C GLU A 272 13.57 -1.84 2.42
N VAL A 273 12.88 -0.91 1.75
CA VAL A 273 13.45 0.35 1.28
C VAL A 273 12.54 1.50 1.68
N ALA A 274 13.10 2.57 2.26
CA ALA A 274 12.34 3.79 2.55
C ALA A 274 12.93 5.00 1.82
N CYS A 275 12.02 5.83 1.31
CA CYS A 275 12.33 7.07 0.61
C CYS A 275 12.05 8.28 1.51
N VAL A 276 12.83 9.36 1.34
CA VAL A 276 12.55 10.62 2.04
C VAL A 276 11.16 11.14 1.64
N TYR A 277 10.40 11.57 2.63
CA TYR A 277 9.05 12.08 2.44
C TYR A 277 8.98 13.26 1.45
N ARG A 278 7.86 13.35 0.75
CA ARG A 278 7.51 14.46 -0.16
C ARG A 278 6.00 14.70 -0.13
N LYS A 279 5.54 15.72 -0.85
CA LYS A 279 4.10 15.96 -1.08
C LYS A 279 3.43 14.68 -1.54
N VAL A 280 2.29 14.37 -0.94
CA VAL A 280 1.60 13.07 -1.08
C VAL A 280 1.36 12.65 -2.54
N ASN A 281 1.02 13.59 -3.41
CA ASN A 281 0.82 13.31 -4.84
C ASN A 281 2.10 12.78 -5.51
N ILE A 282 3.23 13.45 -5.28
CA ILE A 282 4.53 13.06 -5.83
C ILE A 282 5.00 11.75 -5.21
N THR A 283 4.82 11.56 -3.90
CA THR A 283 5.17 10.29 -3.24
C THR A 283 4.35 9.13 -3.79
N THR A 284 3.08 9.34 -4.12
CA THR A 284 2.21 8.31 -4.70
C THR A 284 2.74 7.84 -6.05
N ASP A 285 3.05 8.77 -6.96
CA ASP A 285 3.65 8.45 -8.26
C ASP A 285 5.01 7.78 -8.08
N ASN A 286 5.88 8.32 -7.22
CA ASN A 286 7.19 7.76 -6.96
C ASN A 286 7.12 6.34 -6.38
N ASN A 287 6.14 6.02 -5.53
CA ASN A 287 5.96 4.68 -4.99
C ASN A 287 5.54 3.67 -6.07
N HIS A 288 4.66 4.06 -7.00
CA HIS A 288 4.32 3.22 -8.15
C HIS A 288 5.54 2.93 -9.02
N LEU A 289 6.32 3.96 -9.34
CA LEU A 289 7.55 3.80 -10.13
C LEU A 289 8.59 2.95 -9.36
N LEU A 290 8.74 3.15 -8.05
CA LEU A 290 9.59 2.34 -7.18
C LEU A 290 9.23 0.85 -7.28
N MET A 291 7.96 0.49 -7.09
CA MET A 291 7.50 -0.89 -7.15
C MET A 291 7.81 -1.55 -8.51
N GLN A 292 7.60 -0.83 -9.61
CA GLN A 292 7.92 -1.31 -10.96
C GLN A 292 9.44 -1.53 -11.14
N LEU A 293 10.26 -0.55 -10.76
CA LEU A 293 11.71 -0.63 -10.85
C LEU A 293 12.28 -1.76 -9.99
N MET A 294 11.75 -1.99 -8.80
CA MET A 294 12.13 -3.12 -7.94
C MET A 294 11.94 -4.45 -8.65
N GLN A 295 10.78 -4.67 -9.27
CA GLN A 295 10.50 -5.92 -10.01
C GLN A 295 11.40 -6.09 -11.22
N ASP A 296 11.67 -5.01 -11.97
CA ASP A 296 12.50 -5.09 -13.18
C ASP A 296 13.98 -5.26 -12.87
N ILE A 297 14.50 -4.57 -11.85
CA ILE A 297 15.89 -4.69 -11.44
C ILE A 297 16.13 -6.05 -10.77
N ALA A 298 15.17 -6.58 -9.99
CA ALA A 298 15.30 -7.93 -9.41
C ALA A 298 15.52 -8.99 -10.51
N LYS A 299 14.76 -8.92 -11.61
CA LYS A 299 14.92 -9.84 -12.77
C LYS A 299 16.34 -9.80 -13.34
N LYS A 300 16.94 -8.60 -13.47
CA LYS A 300 18.32 -8.42 -13.97
C LYS A 300 19.36 -9.11 -13.08
N HIS A 301 19.06 -9.26 -11.79
CA HIS A 301 19.90 -9.94 -10.82
C HIS A 301 19.57 -11.43 -10.66
N GLY A 302 18.72 -12.02 -11.51
CA GLY A 302 18.27 -13.41 -11.37
C GLY A 302 17.47 -13.64 -10.07
N LEU A 303 16.72 -12.62 -9.66
CA LEU A 303 15.82 -12.61 -8.51
C LEU A 303 14.41 -12.22 -8.96
N ARG A 304 13.42 -12.44 -8.10
CA ARG A 304 12.06 -11.93 -8.25
C ARG A 304 11.66 -11.19 -6.99
N CYS A 305 11.15 -9.97 -7.18
CA CYS A 305 10.60 -9.15 -6.12
C CYS A 305 9.12 -9.46 -5.95
N LEU A 306 8.75 -9.99 -4.79
CA LEU A 306 7.38 -10.28 -4.41
C LEU A 306 6.87 -9.12 -3.54
N LEU A 307 5.81 -8.46 -4.00
CA LEU A 307 5.17 -7.33 -3.32
C LEU A 307 3.87 -7.72 -2.61
N HIS A 308 3.44 -8.99 -2.71
CA HIS A 308 2.26 -9.49 -2.03
C HIS A 308 2.42 -9.36 -0.50
N GLU A 309 1.35 -9.05 0.22
CA GLU A 309 1.39 -8.75 1.67
C GLU A 309 1.73 -9.97 2.52
N LYS A 310 1.39 -11.16 2.04
CA LYS A 310 1.73 -12.44 2.68
C LYS A 310 2.19 -13.50 1.68
N PRO A 311 3.42 -13.39 1.12
CA PRO A 311 3.90 -14.34 0.11
C PRO A 311 4.06 -15.75 0.67
N PHE A 312 4.50 -15.87 1.92
CA PHE A 312 4.72 -17.12 2.64
C PHE A 312 3.88 -17.15 3.92
N ALA A 313 3.24 -18.29 4.21
CA ALA A 313 2.53 -18.47 5.47
C ALA A 313 3.53 -18.71 6.62
N GLY A 314 3.11 -18.45 7.86
CA GLY A 314 3.90 -18.75 9.06
C GLY A 314 5.09 -17.82 9.35
N VAL A 315 5.42 -16.88 8.47
CA VAL A 315 6.46 -15.83 8.68
C VAL A 315 5.85 -14.42 8.64
N ASN A 316 6.61 -13.36 8.94
CA ASN A 316 6.15 -11.97 8.81
C ASN A 316 5.64 -11.68 7.39
N GLY A 317 4.63 -10.81 7.30
CA GLY A 317 4.13 -10.31 6.03
C GLY A 317 4.80 -8.99 5.67
N SER A 318 4.58 -8.51 4.44
CA SER A 318 5.12 -7.24 3.95
C SER A 318 4.10 -6.10 4.08
N GLY A 319 4.49 -5.06 4.81
CA GLY A 319 3.74 -3.81 4.96
C GLY A 319 4.17 -2.71 3.98
N LYS A 320 3.41 -1.61 4.01
CA LYS A 320 3.84 -0.32 3.43
C LYS A 320 3.55 0.82 4.40
N HIS A 321 4.37 1.04 5.42
CA HIS A 321 4.06 2.06 6.41
C HIS A 321 3.99 3.44 5.77
N ASN A 322 2.91 4.15 6.10
CA ASN A 322 2.60 5.45 5.53
C ASN A 322 2.77 6.52 6.61
N ASN A 323 3.95 7.14 6.62
CA ASN A 323 4.30 8.22 7.51
C ASN A 323 3.69 9.53 7.00
N TRP A 324 2.52 9.88 7.50
CA TRP A 324 1.70 11.00 7.08
C TRP A 324 1.86 12.21 8.00
N SER A 325 2.15 13.37 7.41
CA SER A 325 2.12 14.66 8.08
C SER A 325 1.46 15.74 7.23
N VAL A 326 1.09 16.87 7.83
CA VAL A 326 0.40 17.97 7.14
C VAL A 326 1.21 19.25 7.27
N VAL A 327 1.59 19.83 6.13
CA VAL A 327 2.55 20.94 6.06
C VAL A 327 1.95 22.14 5.32
N THR A 328 2.10 23.33 5.90
CA THR A 328 1.64 24.59 5.30
C THR A 328 2.59 25.07 4.20
N ASN A 329 2.13 25.99 3.35
CA ASN A 329 2.99 26.67 2.36
C ASN A 329 4.12 27.49 2.99
N THR A 330 4.01 27.83 4.27
CA THR A 330 5.05 28.55 5.04
C THR A 330 6.09 27.59 5.65
N GLY A 331 5.91 26.28 5.51
CA GLY A 331 6.84 25.26 5.99
C GLY A 331 6.56 24.74 7.40
N VAL A 332 5.44 25.13 8.01
CA VAL A 332 5.03 24.66 9.34
C VAL A 332 4.40 23.29 9.23
N ASN A 333 4.90 22.32 10.00
CA ASN A 333 4.28 21.01 10.17
C ASN A 333 3.24 21.09 11.29
N LEU A 334 1.97 20.84 10.98
CA LEU A 334 0.87 20.95 11.94
C LEU A 334 0.85 19.83 12.98
N PHE A 335 1.61 18.76 12.76
CA PHE A 335 1.79 17.68 13.75
C PHE A 335 3.07 17.81 14.55
N ASP A 336 3.84 18.88 14.37
CA ASP A 336 5.01 19.13 15.20
C ASP A 336 4.56 19.76 16.54
N PRO A 337 4.75 19.07 17.67
CA PRO A 337 4.33 19.58 18.97
C PRO A 337 5.19 20.78 19.42
N GLY A 338 6.41 20.93 18.90
CA GLY A 338 7.37 21.94 19.34
C GLY A 338 7.86 21.71 20.78
N ASP A 339 8.57 22.69 21.33
CA ASP A 339 9.17 22.58 22.67
C ASP A 339 8.15 22.62 23.81
N ASN A 340 7.01 23.31 23.62
CA ASN A 340 5.94 23.46 24.61
C ASN A 340 4.59 23.08 23.97
N PRO A 341 4.22 21.79 23.93
CA PRO A 341 3.07 21.31 23.17
C PRO A 341 1.72 21.84 23.70
N VAL A 342 1.64 22.10 25.01
CA VAL A 342 0.43 22.62 25.69
C VAL A 342 0.06 24.03 25.24
N ASP A 343 1.05 24.83 24.84
CA ASP A 343 0.85 26.20 24.37
C ASP A 343 0.73 26.27 22.83
N ASN A 344 0.98 25.16 22.14
CA ASN A 344 0.95 25.09 20.68
C ASN A 344 -0.48 24.85 20.17
N LEU A 345 -1.27 25.93 20.15
CA LEU A 345 -2.68 25.88 19.79
C LEU A 345 -2.96 25.24 18.40
N PRO A 346 -2.20 25.56 17.32
CA PRO A 346 -2.38 24.88 16.02
C PRO A 346 -2.13 23.37 16.07
N PHE A 347 -1.13 22.93 16.82
CA PHE A 347 -0.85 21.51 17.02
C PHE A 347 -2.00 20.83 17.77
N LEU A 348 -2.44 21.40 18.89
CA LEU A 348 -3.53 20.84 19.70
C LEU A 348 -4.85 20.77 18.92
N ALA A 349 -5.17 21.80 18.14
CA ALA A 349 -6.33 21.79 17.25
C ALA A 349 -6.23 20.68 16.20
N THR A 350 -5.09 20.56 15.53
CA THR A 350 -4.87 19.53 14.51
C THR A 350 -4.92 18.13 15.11
N LEU A 351 -4.35 17.92 16.30
CA LEU A 351 -4.40 16.66 17.04
C LEU A 351 -5.84 16.31 17.43
N ALA A 352 -6.61 17.26 17.98
CA ALA A 352 -8.01 17.06 18.34
C ALA A 352 -8.88 16.70 17.13
N CYS A 353 -8.74 17.43 16.02
CA CYS A 353 -9.39 17.08 14.75
C CYS A 353 -9.00 15.67 14.29
N THR A 354 -7.72 15.29 14.41
CA THR A 354 -7.26 13.96 14.00
C THR A 354 -7.85 12.85 14.88
N ILE A 355 -7.93 13.06 16.19
CA ILE A 355 -8.55 12.10 17.13
C ILE A 355 -10.02 11.89 16.78
N LYS A 356 -10.78 12.98 16.61
CA LYS A 356 -12.18 12.92 16.18
C LYS A 356 -12.33 12.23 14.82
N ALA A 357 -11.51 12.61 13.85
CA ALA A 357 -11.55 12.09 12.50
C ALA A 357 -11.33 10.56 12.45
N VAL A 358 -10.33 10.06 13.18
CA VAL A 358 -10.03 8.63 13.22
C VAL A 358 -11.13 7.87 13.99
N ASP A 359 -11.70 8.45 15.05
CA ASP A 359 -12.77 7.82 15.80
C ASP A 359 -14.08 7.69 15.00
N GLU A 360 -14.52 8.76 14.35
CA GLU A 360 -15.77 8.81 13.56
C GLU A 360 -15.69 7.94 12.29
N TYR A 361 -14.51 7.90 11.65
CA TYR A 361 -14.31 7.29 10.33
C TYR A 361 -13.32 6.11 10.35
N ALA A 362 -13.18 5.44 11.50
CA ALA A 362 -12.36 4.24 11.68
C ALA A 362 -12.68 3.13 10.64
N ASP A 363 -13.95 3.00 10.26
CA ASP A 363 -14.42 2.07 9.24
C ASP A 363 -13.87 2.38 7.84
N LEU A 364 -13.88 3.65 7.41
CA LEU A 364 -13.28 4.08 6.15
C LEU A 364 -11.76 3.83 6.13
N LEU A 365 -11.06 4.11 7.23
CA LEU A 365 -9.63 3.82 7.33
C LEU A 365 -9.35 2.32 7.19
N ARG A 366 -10.12 1.45 7.88
CA ARG A 366 -10.04 -0.01 7.71
C ARG A 366 -10.35 -0.45 6.28
N MET A 367 -11.31 0.19 5.61
CA MET A 367 -11.63 -0.09 4.21
C MET A 367 -10.47 0.25 3.27
N THR A 368 -9.73 1.33 3.49
CA THR A 368 -8.61 1.72 2.59
C THR A 368 -7.48 0.69 2.53
N ILE A 369 -7.35 -0.14 3.56
CA ILE A 369 -6.32 -1.19 3.68
C ILE A 369 -6.90 -2.59 3.41
N ALA A 370 -8.16 -2.69 3.00
CA ALA A 370 -8.82 -3.97 2.74
C ALA A 370 -8.53 -4.47 1.32
N THR A 371 -7.82 -5.60 1.23
CA THR A 371 -7.64 -6.40 0.01
C THR A 371 -7.55 -7.88 0.40
N ALA A 372 -7.85 -8.77 -0.55
CA ALA A 372 -7.68 -10.21 -0.36
C ALA A 372 -6.27 -10.56 0.15
N GLY A 373 -5.22 -9.94 -0.43
CA GLY A 373 -3.83 -10.14 -0.01
C GLY A 373 -3.55 -9.65 1.41
N ASN A 374 -4.02 -8.44 1.78
CA ASN A 374 -3.74 -7.85 3.09
C ASN A 374 -4.55 -8.51 4.23
N ASP A 375 -5.69 -9.13 3.94
CA ASP A 375 -6.44 -9.94 4.92
C ASP A 375 -5.62 -11.14 5.43
N HIS A 376 -4.62 -11.60 4.68
CA HIS A 376 -3.65 -12.61 5.14
C HIS A 376 -2.56 -12.06 6.07
N ARG A 377 -2.39 -10.74 6.12
CA ARG A 377 -1.32 -10.07 6.85
C ARG A 377 -1.78 -9.53 8.20
N LEU A 378 -2.92 -8.84 8.24
CA LEU A 378 -3.37 -8.08 9.41
C LEU A 378 -3.61 -8.96 10.65
N GLY A 379 -3.27 -8.42 11.83
CA GLY A 379 -3.55 -9.03 13.14
C GLY A 379 -2.53 -10.03 13.66
N ALA A 380 -1.35 -10.15 13.03
CA ALA A 380 -0.26 -11.01 13.50
C ALA A 380 1.11 -10.50 13.03
N ASN A 381 2.20 -10.96 13.68
CA ASN A 381 3.58 -10.78 13.21
C ASN A 381 3.92 -9.35 12.80
N GLU A 382 3.77 -8.39 13.73
CA GLU A 382 4.01 -6.94 13.56
C GLU A 382 3.05 -6.19 12.60
N ALA A 383 2.09 -6.87 11.96
CA ALA A 383 1.02 -6.20 11.24
C ALA A 383 -0.14 -5.83 12.18
N PRO A 384 -0.69 -4.61 12.14
CA PRO A 384 -1.74 -4.19 13.06
C PRO A 384 -3.04 -5.00 12.88
N PRO A 385 -3.89 -5.09 13.92
CA PRO A 385 -5.22 -5.71 13.81
C PRO A 385 -6.16 -4.90 12.91
N ALA A 386 -7.29 -5.49 12.56
CA ALA A 386 -8.36 -4.83 11.79
C ALA A 386 -9.09 -3.71 12.56
N ILE A 387 -8.87 -3.62 13.88
CA ILE A 387 -9.43 -2.58 14.74
C ILE A 387 -8.55 -1.35 14.59
N ILE A 388 -9.09 -0.26 14.06
CA ILE A 388 -8.37 1.02 14.00
C ILE A 388 -8.36 1.66 15.38
N SER A 389 -7.17 2.03 15.84
CA SER A 389 -6.93 2.74 17.09
C SER A 389 -5.72 3.65 16.97
N MET A 390 -5.64 4.66 17.83
CA MET A 390 -4.55 5.63 17.85
C MET A 390 -3.59 5.34 18.99
N PHE A 391 -2.29 5.33 18.69
CA PHE A 391 -1.24 5.39 19.70
C PHE A 391 -0.69 6.81 19.76
N LEU A 392 -0.68 7.44 20.93
CA LEU A 392 -0.12 8.78 21.12
C LEU A 392 1.14 8.80 21.99
N GLY A 393 1.32 7.75 22.80
CA GLY A 393 2.37 7.68 23.82
C GLY A 393 1.99 8.44 25.09
N GLU A 394 2.72 8.15 26.18
CA GLU A 394 2.39 8.62 27.54
C GLU A 394 2.36 10.15 27.66
N GLU A 395 3.30 10.86 27.04
CA GLU A 395 3.40 12.33 27.13
C GLU A 395 2.17 13.04 26.55
N LEU A 396 1.77 12.66 25.33
CA LEU A 396 0.59 13.25 24.69
C LEU A 396 -0.71 12.81 25.36
N ASP A 397 -0.79 11.56 25.86
CA ASP A 397 -1.92 11.10 26.66
C ASP A 397 -2.08 11.97 27.92
N HIS A 398 -1.00 12.26 28.64
CA HIS A 398 -1.05 13.14 29.81
C HIS A 398 -1.44 14.59 29.45
N ILE A 399 -0.97 15.11 28.31
CA ILE A 399 -1.41 16.42 27.81
C ILE A 399 -2.93 16.40 27.57
N ILE A 400 -3.46 15.37 26.92
CA ILE A 400 -4.90 15.23 26.67
C ILE A 400 -5.66 15.15 28.00
N GLU A 401 -5.22 14.32 28.95
CA GLU A 401 -5.82 14.23 30.28
C GLU A 401 -5.79 15.57 31.02
N SER A 402 -4.72 16.35 30.90
CA SER A 402 -4.63 17.67 31.54
C SER A 402 -5.66 18.66 30.97
N ILE A 403 -5.88 18.62 29.65
CA ILE A 403 -6.86 19.46 28.94
C ILE A 403 -8.30 19.04 29.29
N THR A 404 -8.58 17.74 29.30
CA THR A 404 -9.94 17.22 29.58
C THR A 404 -10.31 17.29 31.06
N ASP A 405 -9.39 16.92 31.96
CA ASP A 405 -9.70 16.63 33.37
C ASP A 405 -9.18 17.68 34.37
N ARG A 406 -8.45 18.72 33.91
CA ARG A 406 -7.85 19.79 34.75
C ARG A 406 -6.92 19.26 35.86
N LYS A 407 -6.07 18.28 35.56
CA LYS A 407 -4.97 17.87 36.46
C LYS A 407 -3.70 18.68 36.14
N GLU A 408 -2.95 19.08 37.15
CA GLU A 408 -1.62 19.68 36.97
C GLU A 408 -0.67 18.64 36.34
N LEU A 409 0.11 19.06 35.34
CA LEU A 409 1.13 18.23 34.72
C LEU A 409 2.27 18.02 35.74
N GLU A 410 2.52 16.77 36.12
CA GLU A 410 3.73 16.43 36.87
C GLU A 410 4.94 16.45 35.92
N ASP A 411 6.00 17.14 36.32
CA ASP A 411 7.23 17.30 35.55
C ASP A 411 7.95 15.94 35.47
N THR A 412 7.82 15.26 34.33
CA THR A 412 8.49 13.97 34.09
C THR A 412 9.92 14.25 33.66
N SER A 413 10.83 14.27 34.63
CA SER A 413 12.27 14.41 34.36
C SER A 413 12.76 13.29 33.44
N SER A 414 13.38 13.63 32.31
CA SER A 414 14.01 12.65 31.42
C SER A 414 15.10 11.85 32.14
N GLU A 415 14.89 10.54 32.27
CA GLU A 415 15.90 9.63 32.81
C GLU A 415 17.10 9.57 31.85
N ARG A 416 18.32 9.73 32.38
CA ARG A 416 19.56 9.52 31.62
C ARG A 416 20.03 8.08 31.77
N PHE A 417 20.30 7.41 30.65
CA PHE A 417 20.90 6.09 30.65
C PHE A 417 22.42 6.21 30.73
N GLN A 418 22.99 5.64 31.79
CA GLN A 418 24.43 5.44 31.89
C GLN A 418 24.84 4.22 31.07
N THR A 419 25.63 4.41 30.02
CA THR A 419 26.05 3.30 29.14
C THR A 419 27.05 2.36 29.82
N GLY A 420 27.65 2.80 30.94
CA GLY A 420 28.66 2.04 31.68
C GLY A 420 30.02 1.95 30.99
N VAL A 421 30.19 2.56 29.81
CA VAL A 421 31.42 2.55 29.01
C VAL A 421 31.98 3.96 28.95
N SER A 422 33.15 4.18 29.57
CA SER A 422 33.78 5.51 29.71
C SER A 422 34.02 6.31 28.42
N VAL A 423 34.01 5.65 27.26
CA VAL A 423 34.25 6.26 25.94
C VAL A 423 32.95 6.48 25.12
N ILE A 424 31.80 6.05 25.64
CA ILE A 424 30.50 6.20 24.99
C ILE A 424 29.69 7.25 25.78
N PRO A 425 29.15 8.29 25.13
CA PRO A 425 28.35 9.28 25.82
C PRO A 425 27.08 8.65 26.40
N ASP A 426 26.68 9.12 27.57
CA ASP A 426 25.37 8.81 28.13
C ASP A 426 24.29 9.53 27.31
N PHE A 427 23.13 8.89 27.14
CA PHE A 427 22.05 9.40 26.31
C PHE A 427 20.77 9.61 27.17
N SER A 428 19.95 10.58 26.79
CA SER A 428 18.62 10.77 27.38
C SER A 428 17.66 9.71 26.85
N LYS A 429 16.82 9.17 27.73
CA LYS A 429 15.65 8.38 27.34
C LYS A 429 14.71 9.25 26.50
N ASP A 430 14.29 8.77 25.34
CA ASP A 430 13.20 9.39 24.60
C ASP A 430 11.92 9.29 25.45
N ASN A 431 11.10 10.33 25.46
CA ASN A 431 9.98 10.46 26.41
C ASN A 431 8.87 9.40 26.26
N THR A 432 8.82 8.67 25.14
CA THR A 432 7.84 7.61 24.89
C THR A 432 8.50 6.43 24.17
N ASP A 433 8.11 5.21 24.53
CA ASP A 433 8.48 3.99 23.80
C ASP A 433 7.56 3.81 22.57
N ARG A 434 8.04 3.14 21.52
CA ARG A 434 7.29 2.96 20.28
C ARG A 434 6.39 1.74 20.35
N ASN A 435 5.08 1.91 20.20
CA ASN A 435 4.16 0.78 20.05
C ASN A 435 4.12 0.31 18.59
N ARG A 436 4.61 -0.92 18.33
CA ARG A 436 4.65 -1.54 16.99
C ARG A 436 3.32 -2.11 16.52
N THR A 437 2.39 -2.39 17.43
CA THR A 437 1.13 -3.11 17.16
C THR A 437 -0.02 -2.18 16.76
N SER A 438 0.12 -0.87 17.04
CA SER A 438 -0.91 0.12 16.75
C SER A 438 -1.07 0.36 15.24
N PRO A 439 -2.31 0.41 14.72
CA PRO A 439 -2.58 0.76 13.32
C PRO A 439 -2.16 2.17 12.95
N PHE A 440 -2.38 3.16 13.83
CA PHE A 440 -2.14 4.58 13.57
C PHE A 440 -1.39 5.20 14.75
N ALA A 441 -0.08 5.41 14.61
CA ALA A 441 0.78 5.81 15.72
C ALA A 441 1.40 7.19 15.52
N PHE A 442 1.28 8.06 16.52
CA PHE A 442 2.04 9.29 16.57
C PHE A 442 3.52 8.98 16.80
N THR A 443 4.39 9.47 15.92
CA THR A 443 5.84 9.20 15.95
C THR A 443 6.64 10.50 15.98
N GLY A 444 6.27 11.38 16.92
CA GLY A 444 6.98 12.61 17.27
C GLY A 444 6.49 13.85 16.53
N ASN A 445 6.34 13.79 15.21
CA ASN A 445 5.89 14.93 14.41
C ASN A 445 5.02 14.55 13.19
N LYS A 446 4.48 13.33 13.21
CA LYS A 446 3.73 12.71 12.13
C LYS A 446 2.98 11.50 12.67
N PHE A 447 2.00 11.02 11.91
CA PHE A 447 1.35 9.74 12.19
C PHE A 447 1.83 8.67 11.21
N GLU A 448 2.10 7.49 11.73
CA GLU A 448 2.46 6.32 10.94
C GLU A 448 1.24 5.39 10.81
N PHE A 449 0.72 5.25 9.59
CA PHE A 449 -0.37 4.32 9.29
C PHE A 449 0.19 2.99 8.77
N ARG A 450 0.17 1.96 9.62
CA ARG A 450 0.85 0.66 9.38
C ARG A 450 0.00 -0.38 8.66
N GLY A 451 -1.30 -0.13 8.56
CA GLY A 451 -2.26 -1.07 7.98
C GLY A 451 -2.10 -1.27 6.46
N VAL A 452 -1.47 -0.33 5.76
CA VAL A 452 -1.35 -0.35 4.29
C VAL A 452 -0.52 -1.55 3.82
N GLY A 453 -1.03 -2.30 2.85
CA GLY A 453 -0.38 -3.45 2.25
C GLY A 453 0.78 -3.09 1.30
N SER A 454 1.79 -3.96 1.23
CA SER A 454 2.98 -3.80 0.37
C SER A 454 2.69 -3.70 -1.12
N SER A 455 1.58 -4.24 -1.64
CA SER A 455 1.20 -4.10 -3.05
C SER A 455 0.26 -2.92 -3.33
N GLN A 456 -0.37 -2.36 -2.29
CA GLN A 456 -1.43 -1.36 -2.44
C GLN A 456 -0.90 0.03 -2.83
N SER A 457 -1.64 0.76 -3.67
CA SER A 457 -1.41 2.19 -3.88
C SER A 457 -1.67 2.98 -2.59
N ILE A 458 -0.74 3.85 -2.19
CA ILE A 458 -0.90 4.75 -1.04
C ILE A 458 -1.94 5.86 -1.27
N ALA A 459 -2.44 6.02 -2.50
CA ALA A 459 -3.43 7.05 -2.84
C ALA A 459 -4.72 6.90 -2.05
N GLY A 460 -5.23 5.67 -1.90
CA GLY A 460 -6.50 5.39 -1.21
C GLY A 460 -6.46 5.78 0.27
N PRO A 461 -5.52 5.23 1.07
CA PRO A 461 -5.30 5.62 2.45
C PRO A 461 -5.17 7.13 2.64
N ASN A 462 -4.34 7.79 1.82
CA ASN A 462 -4.12 9.23 1.93
C ASN A 462 -5.33 10.07 1.51
N THR A 463 -6.13 9.61 0.56
CA THR A 463 -7.38 10.29 0.17
C THR A 463 -8.31 10.38 1.38
N ILE A 464 -8.49 9.26 2.09
CA ILE A 464 -9.35 9.21 3.28
C ILE A 464 -8.74 9.97 4.45
N LEU A 465 -7.45 9.81 4.75
CA LEU A 465 -6.78 10.57 5.83
C LEU A 465 -6.93 12.09 5.65
N ASN A 466 -6.73 12.59 4.42
CA ASN A 466 -6.92 14.00 4.11
C ASN A 466 -8.40 14.41 4.22
N ALA A 467 -9.33 13.58 3.74
CA ALA A 467 -10.76 13.86 3.77
C ALA A 467 -11.30 13.98 5.19
N ILE A 468 -11.01 12.99 6.03
CA ILE A 468 -11.51 12.95 7.42
C ILE A 468 -10.93 14.11 8.22
N LEU A 469 -9.64 14.44 8.04
CA LEU A 469 -9.06 15.60 8.70
C LEU A 469 -9.69 16.91 8.21
N ALA A 470 -9.93 17.05 6.90
CA ALA A 470 -10.57 18.23 6.33
C ALA A 470 -11.99 18.43 6.89
N ALA A 471 -12.78 17.36 7.00
CA ALA A 471 -14.12 17.41 7.56
C ALA A 471 -14.12 17.95 9.00
N GLU A 472 -13.22 17.43 9.85
CA GLU A 472 -13.14 17.85 11.25
C GLU A 472 -12.53 19.25 11.44
N MET A 473 -11.67 19.68 10.52
CA MET A 473 -11.15 21.05 10.51
C MET A 473 -12.24 22.07 10.14
N GLU A 474 -13.12 21.74 9.19
CA GLU A 474 -14.28 22.59 8.86
C GLU A 474 -15.24 22.68 10.05
N GLU A 475 -15.58 21.55 10.68
CA GLU A 475 -16.47 21.54 11.85
C GLU A 475 -15.89 22.37 13.00
N MET A 476 -14.58 22.25 13.27
CA MET A 476 -13.92 23.06 14.29
C MET A 476 -13.97 24.55 13.96
N ALA A 477 -13.73 24.93 12.70
CA ALA A 477 -13.80 26.33 12.27
C ALA A 477 -15.21 26.90 12.47
N ASP A 478 -16.24 26.17 12.05
CA ASP A 478 -17.65 26.56 12.20
C ASP A 478 -18.04 26.73 13.68
N LEU A 479 -17.58 25.83 14.56
CA LEU A 479 -17.81 25.94 16.00
C LEU A 479 -17.14 27.16 16.62
N ILE A 480 -15.91 27.49 16.20
CA ILE A 480 -15.19 28.69 16.66
C ILE A 480 -15.94 29.95 16.21
N GLU A 481 -16.35 30.00 14.94
CA GLU A 481 -17.13 31.12 14.40
C GLU A 481 -18.52 31.26 15.03
N SER A 482 -19.11 30.16 15.51
CA SER A 482 -20.37 30.19 16.28
C SER A 482 -20.25 30.81 17.67
N GLY A 483 -19.03 31.11 18.13
CA GLY A 483 -18.73 31.83 19.37
C GLY A 483 -18.04 31.01 20.46
N LYS A 484 -17.69 29.74 20.20
CA LYS A 484 -16.82 28.96 21.10
C LYS A 484 -15.37 29.42 20.95
N THR A 485 -14.61 29.36 22.03
CA THR A 485 -13.15 29.57 21.96
C THR A 485 -12.47 28.33 21.37
N PRO A 486 -11.32 28.47 20.68
CA PRO A 486 -10.59 27.32 20.14
C PRO A 486 -10.30 26.23 21.17
N MET A 487 -9.92 26.61 22.40
CA MET A 487 -9.61 25.66 23.46
C MET A 487 -10.85 24.93 23.99
N GLU A 488 -12.03 25.56 23.97
CA GLU A 488 -13.29 24.87 24.30
C GLU A 488 -13.60 23.77 23.28
N VAL A 489 -13.46 24.07 21.98
CA VAL A 489 -13.72 23.07 20.92
C VAL A 489 -12.71 21.92 20.97
N ILE A 490 -11.42 22.23 21.17
CA ILE A 490 -10.35 21.22 21.36
C ILE A 490 -10.70 20.27 22.50
N LYS A 491 -11.12 20.83 23.64
CA LYS A 491 -11.48 20.05 24.82
C LYS A 491 -12.69 19.16 24.56
N ASP A 492 -13.72 19.68 23.91
CA ASP A 492 -14.92 18.92 23.55
C ASP A 492 -14.54 17.73 22.65
N PHE A 493 -13.78 17.97 21.58
CA PHE A 493 -13.35 16.93 20.64
C PHE A 493 -12.51 15.84 21.32
N MET A 494 -11.51 16.23 22.13
CA MET A 494 -10.67 15.26 22.84
C MET A 494 -11.46 14.45 23.88
N ALA A 495 -12.38 15.08 24.62
CA ALA A 495 -13.16 14.41 25.65
C ALA A 495 -14.15 13.39 25.07
N GLU A 496 -14.80 13.74 23.96
CA GLU A 496 -15.83 12.91 23.30
C GLU A 496 -15.21 11.74 22.52
N HIS A 497 -14.04 11.94 21.91
CA HIS A 497 -13.43 10.96 21.00
C HIS A 497 -12.26 10.17 21.59
N LYS A 498 -11.97 10.30 22.89
CA LYS A 498 -10.87 9.57 23.56
C LYS A 498 -10.93 8.04 23.47
N ARG A 499 -12.09 7.46 23.14
CA ARG A 499 -12.26 6.00 23.05
C ARG A 499 -11.34 5.35 22.02
N ILE A 500 -10.92 6.09 20.98
CA ILE A 500 -10.03 5.62 19.90
C ILE A 500 -8.58 5.45 20.36
N ILE A 501 -8.20 6.11 21.45
CA ILE A 501 -6.83 6.11 21.97
C ILE A 501 -6.57 4.80 22.73
N PHE A 502 -5.54 4.08 22.31
CA PHE A 502 -5.10 2.85 22.94
C PHE A 502 -3.58 2.70 22.85
N ASN A 503 -2.93 2.73 24.01
CA ASN A 503 -1.47 2.64 24.12
C ASN A 503 -0.93 1.24 24.48
N GLY A 504 -1.82 0.23 24.60
CA GLY A 504 -1.46 -1.14 24.95
C GLY A 504 -1.17 -2.06 23.76
N ASP A 505 -1.10 -3.37 24.03
CA ASP A 505 -0.88 -4.41 23.03
C ASP A 505 -2.14 -4.64 22.18
N GLY A 506 -2.07 -4.27 20.90
CA GLY A 506 -3.14 -4.42 19.92
C GLY A 506 -3.47 -5.87 19.54
N TYR A 507 -2.63 -6.84 19.88
CA TYR A 507 -2.87 -8.27 19.59
C TYR A 507 -3.60 -9.01 20.71
N SER A 508 -3.67 -8.40 21.89
CA SER A 508 -4.28 -9.02 23.06
C SER A 508 -5.77 -9.30 22.83
N ALA A 509 -6.24 -10.45 23.29
CA ALA A 509 -7.68 -10.78 23.26
C ALA A 509 -8.46 -9.81 24.16
N GLU A 510 -7.80 -9.29 25.18
CA GLU A 510 -8.26 -8.22 26.05
C GLU A 510 -8.56 -6.95 25.25
N TRP A 511 -7.70 -6.56 24.31
CA TRP A 511 -7.95 -5.40 23.44
C TRP A 511 -9.15 -5.61 22.52
N GLU A 512 -9.32 -6.80 21.94
CA GLU A 512 -10.49 -7.07 21.09
C GLU A 512 -11.80 -6.93 21.87
N ALA A 513 -11.88 -7.52 23.08
CA ALA A 513 -13.04 -7.37 23.96
C ALA A 513 -13.24 -5.91 24.41
N GLU A 514 -12.14 -5.19 24.63
CA GLU A 514 -12.17 -3.80 25.04
C GLU A 514 -12.66 -2.87 23.94
N ALA A 515 -12.13 -3.01 22.74
CA ALA A 515 -12.53 -2.26 21.56
C ALA A 515 -14.03 -2.44 21.29
N GLN A 516 -14.53 -3.68 21.43
CA GLN A 516 -15.97 -3.96 21.33
C GLN A 516 -16.77 -3.23 22.42
N ARG A 517 -16.31 -3.23 23.67
CA ARG A 517 -16.95 -2.48 24.78
C ARG A 517 -16.96 -0.97 24.51
N ARG A 518 -15.93 -0.44 23.88
CA ARG A 518 -15.81 0.98 23.48
C ARG A 518 -16.65 1.32 22.23
N GLY A 519 -17.17 0.32 21.52
CA GLY A 519 -17.93 0.49 20.27
C GLY A 519 -17.06 0.76 19.05
N LEU A 520 -15.77 0.40 19.08
CA LEU A 520 -14.87 0.54 17.93
C LEU A 520 -15.20 -0.54 16.88
N PRO A 521 -15.25 -0.20 15.58
CA PRO A 521 -15.56 -1.16 14.54
C PRO A 521 -14.43 -2.19 14.37
N ASN A 522 -14.79 -3.47 14.24
CA ASN A 522 -13.86 -4.56 13.97
C ASN A 522 -14.30 -5.33 12.72
N ARG A 523 -13.92 -4.83 11.53
CA ARG A 523 -14.24 -5.47 10.25
C ARG A 523 -13.06 -6.33 9.80
N LYS A 524 -13.11 -7.63 10.13
CA LYS A 524 -11.95 -8.54 10.03
C LYS A 524 -11.52 -8.84 8.59
N ASN A 525 -12.45 -8.85 7.63
CA ASN A 525 -12.19 -9.20 6.24
C ASN A 525 -12.62 -8.08 5.28
N THR A 526 -12.12 -8.17 4.04
CA THR A 526 -12.38 -7.21 2.96
C THR A 526 -13.86 -7.08 2.65
N VAL A 527 -14.61 -8.17 2.58
CA VAL A 527 -16.04 -8.16 2.24
C VAL A 527 -16.84 -7.31 3.22
N ASP A 528 -16.62 -7.50 4.53
CA ASP A 528 -17.30 -6.70 5.56
C ASP A 528 -16.78 -5.25 5.59
N ALA A 529 -15.48 -5.05 5.36
CA ALA A 529 -14.87 -3.72 5.32
C ALA A 529 -15.49 -2.83 4.22
N MET A 530 -15.87 -3.40 3.08
CA MET A 530 -16.47 -2.64 1.97
C MET A 530 -17.85 -2.06 2.29
N LEU A 531 -18.60 -2.62 3.25
CA LEU A 531 -19.96 -2.14 3.57
C LEU A 531 -20.00 -0.67 3.98
N CYS A 532 -18.88 -0.10 4.47
CA CYS A 532 -18.86 1.28 4.94
C CYS A 532 -19.01 2.32 3.83
N LEU A 533 -18.77 1.92 2.58
CA LEU A 533 -18.99 2.76 1.40
C LEU A 533 -20.47 3.07 1.17
N LYS A 534 -21.37 2.29 1.79
CA LYS A 534 -22.82 2.47 1.75
C LYS A 534 -23.39 3.17 2.99
N ASP A 535 -22.55 3.50 3.97
CA ASP A 535 -22.99 4.16 5.20
C ASP A 535 -23.25 5.66 4.91
N GLU A 536 -24.45 6.16 5.26
CA GLU A 536 -24.88 7.54 4.94
C GLU A 536 -23.90 8.60 5.45
N LYS A 537 -23.35 8.43 6.66
CA LYS A 537 -22.34 9.35 7.24
C LYS A 537 -21.12 9.53 6.34
N ASN A 538 -20.69 8.45 5.69
CA ASN A 538 -19.47 8.42 4.88
C ASN A 538 -19.73 9.03 3.51
N ILE A 539 -20.90 8.72 2.92
CA ILE A 539 -21.35 9.29 1.65
C ILE A 539 -21.51 10.80 1.78
N GLU A 540 -22.20 11.26 2.83
CA GLU A 540 -22.44 12.68 3.08
C GLU A 540 -21.12 13.45 3.22
N MET A 541 -20.21 12.98 4.08
CA MET A 541 -18.92 13.65 4.31
C MET A 541 -18.09 13.74 3.01
N LEU A 542 -17.93 12.63 2.28
CA LEU A 542 -17.10 12.61 1.06
C LEU A 542 -17.71 13.43 -0.09
N SER A 543 -19.04 13.47 -0.17
CA SER A 543 -19.80 14.26 -1.16
C SER A 543 -19.74 15.75 -0.84
N ARG A 544 -19.93 16.13 0.43
CA ARG A 544 -19.82 17.51 0.91
C ARG A 544 -18.46 18.13 0.62
N LEU A 545 -17.38 17.36 0.82
CA LEU A 545 -16.02 17.78 0.47
C LEU A 545 -15.71 17.77 -1.04
N GLY A 546 -16.64 17.26 -1.87
CA GLY A 546 -16.47 17.16 -3.32
C GLY A 546 -15.45 16.13 -3.77
N ILE A 547 -15.07 15.18 -2.90
CA ILE A 547 -14.05 14.16 -3.16
C ILE A 547 -14.64 13.02 -3.98
N TYR A 548 -15.78 12.48 -3.53
CA TYR A 548 -16.53 11.43 -4.22
C TYR A 548 -18.00 11.78 -4.31
N SER A 549 -18.63 11.51 -5.45
CA SER A 549 -20.08 11.43 -5.54
C SER A 549 -20.61 10.08 -5.05
N GLU A 550 -21.90 10.01 -4.72
CA GLU A 550 -22.58 8.75 -4.37
C GLU A 550 -22.38 7.68 -5.46
N VAL A 551 -22.50 8.06 -6.73
CA VAL A 551 -22.31 7.14 -7.86
C VAL A 551 -20.85 6.65 -7.95
N GLU A 552 -19.87 7.49 -7.64
CA GLU A 552 -18.46 7.09 -7.58
C GLU A 552 -18.18 6.12 -6.42
N LEU A 553 -18.83 6.31 -5.26
CA LEU A 553 -18.71 5.39 -4.12
C LEU A 553 -19.35 4.03 -4.41
N ASP A 554 -20.53 4.03 -5.02
CA ASP A 554 -21.24 2.83 -5.46
C ASP A 554 -20.42 2.01 -6.45
N SER A 555 -19.84 2.68 -7.45
CA SER A 555 -18.94 2.06 -8.42
C SER A 555 -17.73 1.43 -7.74
N ARG A 556 -17.13 2.12 -6.77
CA ARG A 556 -15.97 1.62 -6.02
C ARG A 556 -16.31 0.41 -5.17
N TYR A 557 -17.47 0.41 -4.53
CA TYR A 557 -17.97 -0.73 -3.77
C TYR A 557 -18.03 -1.99 -4.65
N GLU A 558 -18.65 -1.89 -5.83
CA GLU A 558 -18.74 -2.98 -6.79
C GLU A 558 -17.36 -3.43 -7.28
N ILE A 559 -16.49 -2.50 -7.68
CA ILE A 559 -15.13 -2.82 -8.20
C ILE A 559 -14.28 -3.52 -7.13
N LEU A 560 -14.32 -3.04 -5.89
CA LEU A 560 -13.47 -3.58 -4.82
C LEU A 560 -13.90 -5.01 -4.44
N LEU A 561 -15.20 -5.29 -4.38
CA LEU A 561 -15.72 -6.64 -4.15
C LEU A 561 -15.47 -7.58 -5.35
N ASP A 562 -15.67 -7.10 -6.57
CA ASP A 562 -15.35 -7.87 -7.78
C ASP A 562 -13.85 -8.22 -7.87
N ASN A 563 -12.96 -7.28 -7.52
CA ASN A 563 -11.52 -7.53 -7.44
C ASN A 563 -11.19 -8.57 -6.36
N TYR A 564 -11.85 -8.54 -5.21
CA TYR A 564 -11.71 -9.57 -4.17
C TYR A 564 -12.10 -10.94 -4.73
N ASN A 565 -13.29 -11.05 -5.34
CA ASN A 565 -13.80 -12.29 -5.93
C ASN A 565 -12.85 -12.86 -6.97
N LYS A 566 -12.38 -12.03 -7.90
CA LYS A 566 -11.42 -12.43 -8.93
C LYS A 566 -10.09 -12.90 -8.35
N THR A 567 -9.61 -12.25 -7.29
CA THR A 567 -8.36 -12.66 -6.61
C THR A 567 -8.52 -14.04 -5.99
N ILE A 568 -9.55 -14.25 -5.17
CA ILE A 568 -9.83 -15.55 -4.55
C ILE A 568 -10.10 -16.63 -5.60
N GLN A 569 -10.79 -16.30 -6.69
CA GLN A 569 -11.03 -17.20 -7.81
C GLN A 569 -9.73 -17.67 -8.47
N VAL A 570 -8.80 -16.75 -8.77
CA VAL A 570 -7.51 -17.11 -9.38
C VAL A 570 -6.69 -17.97 -8.41
N GLU A 571 -6.69 -17.65 -7.11
CA GLU A 571 -6.06 -18.46 -6.08
C GLU A 571 -6.65 -19.87 -6.02
N ALA A 572 -7.97 -19.99 -5.91
CA ALA A 572 -8.66 -21.27 -5.79
C ALA A 572 -8.48 -22.16 -7.03
N LEU A 573 -8.59 -21.60 -8.23
CA LEU A 573 -8.34 -22.33 -9.48
C LEU A 573 -6.89 -22.81 -9.59
N THR A 574 -5.93 -21.99 -9.14
CA THR A 574 -4.52 -22.35 -9.12
C THR A 574 -4.24 -23.44 -8.09
N ALA A 575 -4.80 -23.33 -6.88
CA ALA A 575 -4.70 -24.32 -5.81
C ALA A 575 -5.25 -25.68 -6.29
N SER A 576 -6.46 -25.71 -6.83
CA SER A 576 -7.07 -26.93 -7.38
C SER A 576 -6.20 -27.54 -8.48
N LYS A 577 -5.72 -26.73 -9.42
CA LYS A 577 -4.88 -27.21 -10.53
C LYS A 577 -3.57 -27.82 -10.05
N MET A 578 -2.86 -27.15 -9.14
CA MET A 578 -1.59 -27.63 -8.59
C MET A 578 -1.80 -28.91 -7.77
N ALA A 579 -2.81 -28.91 -6.89
CA ALA A 579 -3.14 -30.06 -6.07
C ALA A 579 -3.46 -31.30 -6.94
N ARG A 580 -4.30 -31.12 -7.98
CA ARG A 580 -4.79 -32.20 -8.84
C ARG A 580 -3.74 -32.72 -9.82
N ASN A 581 -2.95 -31.84 -10.43
CA ASN A 581 -2.10 -32.20 -11.57
C ASN A 581 -0.61 -32.31 -11.24
N GLU A 582 -0.15 -31.75 -10.12
CA GLU A 582 1.26 -31.77 -9.73
C GLU A 582 1.44 -32.59 -8.45
N ILE A 583 0.81 -32.17 -7.35
CA ILE A 583 1.06 -32.70 -6.01
C ILE A 583 0.46 -34.08 -5.81
N TYR A 584 -0.83 -34.26 -6.10
CA TYR A 584 -1.52 -35.53 -5.90
C TYR A 584 -0.88 -36.68 -6.71
N PRO A 585 -0.56 -36.53 -8.02
CA PRO A 585 0.11 -37.58 -8.78
C PRO A 585 1.51 -37.91 -8.24
N ALA A 586 2.28 -36.90 -7.83
CA ALA A 586 3.62 -37.10 -7.25
C ALA A 586 3.56 -37.91 -5.95
N ALA A 587 2.63 -37.57 -5.06
CA ALA A 587 2.46 -38.27 -3.80
C ALA A 587 1.89 -39.69 -3.97
N ILE A 588 1.01 -39.92 -4.96
CA ILE A 588 0.53 -41.27 -5.34
C ILE A 588 1.68 -42.12 -5.89
N GLN A 589 2.56 -41.54 -6.70
CA GLN A 589 3.74 -42.26 -7.20
C GLN A 589 4.65 -42.68 -6.04
N TYR A 590 4.89 -41.78 -5.08
CA TYR A 590 5.65 -42.13 -3.88
C TYR A 590 4.97 -43.22 -3.06
N LEU A 591 3.66 -43.12 -2.83
CA LEU A 591 2.86 -44.16 -2.15
C LEU A 591 3.04 -45.53 -2.83
N SER A 592 3.04 -45.57 -4.17
CA SER A 592 3.25 -46.79 -4.94
C SER A 592 4.62 -47.41 -4.66
N ASP A 593 5.67 -46.60 -4.64
CA ASP A 593 7.05 -47.07 -4.44
C ASP A 593 7.31 -47.54 -3.00
N ILE A 594 6.79 -46.84 -1.99
CA ILE A 594 6.89 -47.32 -0.59
C ILE A 594 6.05 -48.57 -0.36
N THR A 595 4.89 -48.71 -1.01
CA THR A 595 4.05 -49.91 -0.94
C THR A 595 4.77 -51.10 -1.55
N LYS A 596 5.39 -50.93 -2.72
CA LYS A 596 6.20 -51.96 -3.36
C LYS A 596 7.35 -52.41 -2.45
N THR A 597 8.06 -51.45 -1.86
CA THR A 597 9.15 -51.72 -0.91
C THR A 597 8.64 -52.51 0.29
N ALA A 598 7.52 -52.11 0.89
CA ALA A 598 6.91 -52.80 2.03
C ALA A 598 6.55 -54.26 1.69
N LEU A 599 6.04 -54.52 0.48
CA LEU A 599 5.72 -55.87 0.01
C LEU A 599 6.97 -56.72 -0.23
N GLU A 600 8.03 -56.15 -0.82
CA GLU A 600 9.30 -56.84 -1.06
C GLU A 600 10.00 -57.22 0.26
N VAL A 601 10.00 -56.32 1.25
CA VAL A 601 10.54 -56.59 2.61
C VAL A 601 9.76 -57.72 3.29
N LYS A 602 8.42 -57.72 3.16
CA LYS A 602 7.57 -58.80 3.66
C LYS A 602 7.89 -60.14 3.00
N GLN A 603 8.07 -60.14 1.68
CA GLN A 603 8.44 -61.35 0.92
C GLN A 603 9.81 -61.90 1.32
N ALA A 604 10.74 -61.03 1.71
CA ALA A 604 12.05 -61.42 2.24
C ALA A 604 11.98 -61.99 3.67
N GLY A 605 10.81 -62.00 4.32
CA GLY A 605 10.62 -62.53 5.67
C GLY A 605 11.13 -61.61 6.80
N VAL A 606 11.28 -60.31 6.51
CA VAL A 606 11.72 -59.29 7.48
C VAL A 606 10.50 -58.53 8.03
N ASN A 607 10.56 -58.06 9.29
CA ASN A 607 9.49 -57.22 9.86
C ASN A 607 9.34 -55.94 9.02
N ASN A 608 8.12 -55.68 8.52
CA ASN A 608 7.75 -54.53 7.70
C ASN A 608 6.62 -53.67 8.31
N GLU A 609 6.28 -53.85 9.59
CA GLU A 609 5.15 -53.17 10.24
C GLU A 609 5.27 -51.64 10.14
N PHE A 610 6.45 -51.09 10.43
CA PHE A 610 6.72 -49.65 10.32
C PHE A 610 6.49 -49.10 8.89
N LEU A 611 6.82 -49.87 7.85
CA LEU A 611 6.58 -49.46 6.46
C LEU A 611 5.09 -49.50 6.12
N MET A 612 4.35 -50.48 6.66
CA MET A 612 2.90 -50.55 6.47
C MET A 612 2.16 -49.42 7.19
N GLU A 613 2.65 -48.99 8.36
CA GLU A 613 2.14 -47.80 9.05
C GLU A 613 2.34 -46.53 8.21
N ASP A 614 3.54 -46.32 7.64
CA ASP A 614 3.81 -45.19 6.74
C ASP A 614 2.93 -45.23 5.48
N VAL A 615 2.76 -46.41 4.86
CA VAL A 615 1.88 -46.61 3.71
C VAL A 615 0.43 -46.28 4.04
N GLN A 616 -0.08 -46.78 5.17
CA GLN A 616 -1.45 -46.54 5.60
C GLN A 616 -1.69 -45.05 5.85
N TYR A 617 -0.79 -44.40 6.58
CA TYR A 617 -0.92 -43.00 6.93
C TYR A 617 -0.89 -42.08 5.70
N LEU A 618 0.06 -42.30 4.77
CA LEU A 618 0.10 -41.54 3.53
C LEU A 618 -1.13 -41.80 2.65
N SER A 619 -1.63 -43.04 2.60
CA SER A 619 -2.85 -43.38 1.87
C SER A 619 -4.08 -42.66 2.43
N GLU A 620 -4.20 -42.53 3.75
CA GLU A 620 -5.28 -41.80 4.41
C GLU A 620 -5.22 -40.29 4.08
N LEU A 621 -4.03 -39.69 4.17
CA LEU A 621 -3.82 -38.29 3.79
C LEU A 621 -4.18 -38.03 2.33
N LEU A 622 -3.83 -38.94 1.41
CA LEU A 622 -4.16 -38.79 -0.01
C LEU A 622 -5.66 -38.96 -0.28
N ALA A 623 -6.35 -39.84 0.45
CA ALA A 623 -7.80 -39.95 0.38
C ALA A 623 -8.47 -38.66 0.89
N GLU A 624 -7.97 -38.08 1.97
CA GLU A 624 -8.45 -36.79 2.50
C GLU A 624 -8.20 -35.65 1.50
N MET A 625 -6.98 -35.55 0.96
CA MET A 625 -6.61 -34.56 -0.06
C MET A 625 -7.57 -34.65 -1.25
N LYS A 626 -7.86 -35.86 -1.74
CA LYS A 626 -8.80 -36.07 -2.86
C LYS A 626 -10.20 -35.54 -2.54
N LYS A 627 -10.71 -35.82 -1.35
CA LYS A 627 -12.02 -35.33 -0.90
C LYS A 627 -12.05 -33.80 -0.85
N LYS A 628 -11.05 -33.18 -0.23
CA LYS A 628 -10.94 -31.71 -0.09
C LYS A 628 -10.76 -31.01 -1.44
N MET A 629 -10.02 -31.63 -2.38
CA MET A 629 -9.93 -31.12 -3.76
C MET A 629 -11.28 -31.11 -4.47
N ASP A 630 -12.08 -32.18 -4.34
CA ASP A 630 -13.40 -32.24 -4.99
C ASP A 630 -14.40 -31.27 -4.33
N GLU A 631 -14.31 -31.08 -3.02
CA GLU A 631 -15.07 -30.07 -2.28
C GLU A 631 -14.74 -28.65 -2.75
N LEU A 632 -13.44 -28.31 -2.86
CA LEU A 632 -13.00 -27.03 -3.39
C LEU A 632 -13.53 -26.80 -4.82
N ASP A 633 -13.44 -27.78 -5.71
CA ASP A 633 -13.96 -27.67 -7.07
C ASP A 633 -15.48 -27.47 -7.12
N SER A 634 -16.21 -28.11 -6.21
CA SER A 634 -17.66 -27.91 -6.07
C SER A 634 -17.99 -26.48 -5.64
N PHE A 635 -17.30 -25.95 -4.64
CA PHE A 635 -17.53 -24.58 -4.17
C PHE A 635 -17.09 -23.52 -5.19
N ILE A 636 -16.00 -23.75 -5.92
CA ILE A 636 -15.61 -22.87 -7.03
C ILE A 636 -16.75 -22.79 -8.05
N LYS A 637 -17.32 -23.93 -8.43
CA LYS A 637 -18.42 -23.97 -9.38
C LYS A 637 -19.67 -23.26 -8.84
N GLU A 638 -20.04 -23.52 -7.59
CA GLU A 638 -21.16 -22.83 -6.93
C GLU A 638 -20.98 -21.31 -6.94
N ALA A 639 -19.79 -20.81 -6.59
CA ALA A 639 -19.51 -19.39 -6.57
C ALA A 639 -19.49 -18.76 -7.97
N GLN A 640 -18.99 -19.48 -8.99
CA GLN A 640 -19.02 -19.03 -10.40
C GLN A 640 -20.42 -19.00 -11.00
N ASP A 641 -21.28 -19.93 -10.61
CA ASP A 641 -22.67 -20.04 -11.07
C ASP A 641 -23.62 -19.13 -10.24
N CYS A 642 -23.10 -18.36 -9.28
CA CYS A 642 -23.91 -17.45 -8.46
C CYS A 642 -24.31 -16.20 -9.26
N HIS A 643 -25.62 -15.96 -9.36
CA HIS A 643 -26.21 -14.80 -10.05
C HIS A 643 -26.86 -13.79 -9.10
N GLN A 644 -26.53 -13.84 -7.80
CA GLN A 644 -26.98 -12.87 -6.81
C GLN A 644 -26.17 -11.56 -6.92
N ASP A 645 -26.48 -10.57 -6.09
CA ASP A 645 -25.69 -9.34 -6.01
C ASP A 645 -24.24 -9.60 -5.60
N ILE A 646 -23.37 -8.61 -5.85
CA ILE A 646 -21.92 -8.75 -5.66
C ILE A 646 -21.53 -9.11 -4.22
N LEU A 647 -22.30 -8.65 -3.23
CA LEU A 647 -22.01 -8.92 -1.82
C LEU A 647 -22.23 -10.40 -1.52
N GLN A 648 -23.35 -10.96 -1.95
CA GLN A 648 -23.64 -12.38 -1.78
C GLN A 648 -22.63 -13.27 -2.51
N GLN A 649 -22.23 -12.89 -3.73
CA GLN A 649 -21.13 -13.57 -4.42
C GLN A 649 -19.84 -13.54 -3.59
N SER A 650 -19.50 -12.39 -3.03
CA SER A 650 -18.28 -12.21 -2.23
C SER A 650 -18.30 -13.00 -0.93
N ILE A 651 -19.47 -13.13 -0.30
CA ILE A 651 -19.67 -13.99 0.87
C ILE A 651 -19.41 -15.45 0.52
N LEU A 652 -19.89 -15.96 -0.63
CA LEU A 652 -19.62 -17.34 -1.06
C LEU A 652 -18.12 -17.59 -1.31
N TRP A 653 -17.43 -16.67 -1.98
CA TRP A 653 -15.99 -16.77 -2.19
C TRP A 653 -15.20 -16.79 -0.86
N ARG A 654 -15.61 -15.95 0.11
CA ARG A 654 -14.98 -15.85 1.44
C ARG A 654 -15.27 -17.04 2.34
N ASP A 655 -16.53 -17.46 2.45
CA ASP A 655 -16.95 -18.41 3.48
C ASP A 655 -16.86 -19.86 3.01
N HIS A 656 -17.03 -20.13 1.70
CA HIS A 656 -16.97 -21.49 1.15
C HIS A 656 -15.63 -21.75 0.47
N VAL A 657 -15.32 -21.00 -0.60
CA VAL A 657 -14.15 -21.30 -1.46
C VAL A 657 -12.84 -21.10 -0.71
N PHE A 658 -12.67 -19.94 -0.07
CA PHE A 658 -11.45 -19.63 0.68
C PHE A 658 -11.24 -20.58 1.86
N ALA A 659 -12.29 -20.93 2.59
CA ALA A 659 -12.23 -21.91 3.67
C ALA A 659 -11.80 -23.30 3.17
N ALA A 660 -12.37 -23.78 2.06
CA ALA A 660 -12.00 -25.05 1.45
C ALA A 660 -10.55 -25.05 0.93
N MET A 661 -10.08 -23.91 0.38
CA MET A 661 -8.69 -23.75 -0.05
C MET A 661 -7.70 -23.89 1.12
N ASN A 662 -7.99 -23.25 2.26
CA ASN A 662 -7.15 -23.37 3.47
C ASN A 662 -7.18 -24.80 4.03
N SER A 663 -8.35 -25.42 4.08
CA SER A 663 -8.50 -26.82 4.53
C SER A 663 -7.70 -27.79 3.64
N LEU A 664 -7.71 -27.59 2.31
CA LEU A 664 -6.90 -28.38 1.38
C LEU A 664 -5.40 -28.16 1.62
N ARG A 665 -4.99 -26.91 1.82
CA ARG A 665 -3.60 -26.56 2.14
C ARG A 665 -3.08 -27.30 3.36
N GLU A 666 -3.82 -27.31 4.46
CA GLU A 666 -3.41 -28.01 5.69
C GLU A 666 -3.04 -29.47 5.44
N THR A 667 -3.84 -30.20 4.65
CA THR A 667 -3.54 -31.59 4.30
C THR A 667 -2.32 -31.70 3.39
N VAL A 668 -2.20 -30.82 2.40
CA VAL A 668 -1.08 -30.83 1.44
C VAL A 668 0.25 -30.53 2.13
N ASP A 669 0.27 -29.56 3.04
CA ASP A 669 1.47 -29.18 3.80
C ASP A 669 1.93 -30.36 4.69
N VAL A 670 1.01 -31.16 5.24
CA VAL A 670 1.37 -32.40 5.94
C VAL A 670 1.95 -33.45 4.99
N ILE A 671 1.38 -33.62 3.79
CA ILE A 671 1.88 -34.56 2.78
C ILE A 671 3.32 -34.20 2.36
N GLU A 672 3.64 -32.91 2.20
CA GLU A 672 5.01 -32.45 1.89
C GLU A 672 6.05 -33.02 2.86
N THR A 673 5.72 -33.08 4.16
CA THR A 673 6.64 -33.60 5.20
C THR A 673 6.84 -35.12 5.16
N ARG A 674 6.02 -35.83 4.38
CA ARG A 674 5.99 -37.30 4.31
C ARG A 674 6.45 -37.85 2.98
N VAL A 675 6.53 -37.02 1.94
CA VAL A 675 6.97 -37.41 0.60
C VAL A 675 8.47 -37.17 0.45
N ASP A 676 9.19 -38.15 -0.11
CA ASP A 676 10.61 -38.00 -0.44
C ASP A 676 10.79 -36.83 -1.43
N ALA A 677 11.75 -35.94 -1.14
CA ALA A 677 12.06 -34.75 -1.91
C ALA A 677 12.28 -35.00 -3.40
N LYS A 678 12.69 -36.22 -3.80
CA LYS A 678 12.85 -36.59 -5.22
C LYS A 678 11.52 -36.65 -6.00
N TYR A 679 10.40 -36.87 -5.32
CA TYR A 679 9.07 -36.87 -5.95
C TYR A 679 8.37 -35.51 -5.83
N TRP A 680 8.73 -34.70 -4.83
CA TRP A 680 8.03 -33.44 -4.57
C TRP A 680 8.19 -32.47 -5.76
N PRO A 681 7.08 -32.00 -6.38
CA PRO A 681 7.16 -31.37 -7.70
C PRO A 681 7.52 -29.89 -7.68
N ILE A 682 7.47 -29.25 -6.50
CA ILE A 682 7.64 -27.80 -6.36
C ILE A 682 8.73 -27.45 -5.33
N PRO A 683 9.44 -26.31 -5.48
CA PRO A 683 10.37 -25.84 -4.46
C PRO A 683 9.71 -25.66 -3.10
N THR A 684 10.41 -26.07 -2.04
CA THR A 684 9.96 -25.98 -0.64
C THR A 684 10.19 -24.57 -0.08
N TYR A 685 9.68 -24.29 1.13
CA TYR A 685 10.00 -23.03 1.81
C TYR A 685 11.50 -22.89 2.14
N LEU A 686 12.22 -24.00 2.33
CA LEU A 686 13.68 -23.97 2.50
C LEU A 686 14.36 -23.37 1.26
N ASP A 687 13.96 -23.82 0.08
CA ASP A 687 14.49 -23.32 -1.20
C ASP A 687 14.16 -21.84 -1.40
N LEU A 688 12.92 -21.44 -1.11
CA LEU A 688 12.41 -20.09 -1.38
C LEU A 688 12.97 -19.04 -0.40
N LEU A 689 13.06 -19.37 0.89
CA LEU A 689 13.46 -18.44 1.95
C LEU A 689 14.98 -18.38 2.16
N PHE A 690 15.70 -19.48 1.89
CA PHE A 690 17.13 -19.58 2.17
C PHE A 690 18.01 -19.76 0.92
N GLY A 691 17.44 -19.99 -0.26
CA GLY A 691 18.16 -20.30 -1.49
C GLY A 691 18.85 -19.14 -2.22
N ILE A 692 18.75 -17.90 -1.73
CA ILE A 692 19.44 -16.71 -2.30
C ILE A 692 20.93 -16.68 -2.00
#